data_AF-A0A9W9SDC8-F1
#
_entry.id   AF-A0A9W9SDC8-F1
#
_cell.length_a   1.000
_cell.length_b   1.000
_cell.length_c   1.000
_cell.angle_alpha   90.00
_cell.angle_beta   90.00
_cell.angle_gamma   90.00
#
_symmetry.space_group_name_H-M   'P 1'
#
loop_
_entity.id
_entity.type
_entity.pdbx_description
1 polymer ?
#
loop_
_entity_poly.entity_id
_entity_poly.type
_entity_poly.pdbx_seq_one_letter_code
_entity_poly.pdbx_strand_id
1 'polypeptide(L)'
;MKKAFEEFLERHDRTYLIIDGLSHCHTDVQKFVEEYLHELIREGKPLCLLTTSHHHRKVHNIITCNRCTAKDLEIYFNCGCQGKNFDLCQGYKDNGASCLDDSHIGDERYDTVPIYVFPREFEIANYCRHRLSLACRVDRKEDSRKYDDQFHESGVIRHLRRNPESLDIIAKEIECRAWGNFRVAEAWLDALMEVITDLEHIDDLLEEMAYVPRKNLNNYFKKRVENMKHYKLQDESSLTFRVISLIMTTLQPINIIALQHALALESDAARIEDRKLIPRENILRAANGMLKIDKAQDKKSFVRLIHDSMRVIEVPDLDPSFKYPHTRMANLCLKYLEHGDYSEHSNDNAKFPFSAYALEHWADHVRLACSREDDSITKRIGIFLAKPGRVRQIAQRTKELKSREVDSNELSKWLSNVTNPIHICAWYDLSGMIKRFDDDGRKLDVPLDHEGKRTPLQYACVNSCLETVETLLDLKVLKSNEEAHKAIWVAINGYGLSDPKRCSEEEEMCRVRIVEMILKDRDLSFDSAIFNQGRTVLMHTVMFGFLQFASLLLNPEAKVVLDMNVQDEKGRTALWHAAENPGLPFEPYAQQYKSLIWLMLEYAGTEVVYLSTGLAALENPEKHKNTTFMEIFKNFQLRARRKRTSSW
;
A
#
# COMPACT_ATOMS: atom_id res chain seq x y z
N MET A 1 -35.30 -36.50 -5.47
CA MET A 1 -34.62 -35.27 -4.99
C MET A 1 -34.41 -34.27 -6.14
N LYS A 2 -33.68 -34.62 -7.21
CA LYS A 2 -33.53 -33.76 -8.43
C LYS A 2 -34.85 -33.21 -8.97
N LYS A 3 -35.83 -34.08 -9.26
CA LYS A 3 -37.18 -33.67 -9.71
C LYS A 3 -37.87 -32.69 -8.75
N ALA A 4 -37.80 -32.93 -7.44
CA ALA A 4 -38.39 -32.04 -6.44
C ALA A 4 -37.68 -30.68 -6.38
N PHE A 5 -36.37 -30.65 -6.65
CA PHE A 5 -35.61 -29.41 -6.75
C PHE A 5 -36.00 -28.64 -8.01
N GLU A 6 -36.12 -29.30 -9.18
CA GLU A 6 -36.58 -28.67 -10.41
C GLU A 6 -38.01 -28.12 -10.29
N GLU A 7 -38.93 -28.89 -9.69
CA GLU A 7 -40.29 -28.42 -9.37
C GLU A 7 -40.27 -27.22 -8.40
N PHE A 8 -39.29 -27.13 -7.50
CA PHE A 8 -39.09 -25.96 -6.64
C PHE A 8 -38.59 -24.75 -7.43
N LEU A 9 -37.66 -24.94 -8.38
CA LEU A 9 -37.17 -23.87 -9.26
C LEU A 9 -38.33 -23.25 -10.05
N GLU A 10 -39.23 -24.07 -10.58
CA GLU A 10 -40.37 -23.60 -11.40
C GLU A 10 -41.40 -22.77 -10.62
N ARG A 11 -41.42 -22.86 -9.28
CA ARG A 11 -42.33 -22.07 -8.42
C ARG A 11 -41.84 -20.66 -8.13
N HIS A 12 -40.62 -20.33 -8.53
CA HIS A 12 -39.99 -19.04 -8.22
C HIS A 12 -39.51 -18.38 -9.50
N ASP A 13 -39.78 -17.08 -9.63
CA ASP A 13 -39.30 -16.28 -10.77
C ASP A 13 -37.76 -16.33 -10.89
N ARG A 14 -37.07 -16.48 -9.75
CA ARG A 14 -35.62 -16.62 -9.65
C ARG A 14 -35.25 -17.36 -8.36
N THR A 15 -34.34 -18.33 -8.47
CA THR A 15 -33.75 -19.05 -7.35
C THR A 15 -32.25 -18.82 -7.33
N TYR A 16 -31.70 -18.46 -6.17
CA TYR A 16 -30.26 -18.30 -5.96
C TYR A 16 -29.72 -19.48 -5.16
N LEU A 17 -28.80 -20.25 -5.76
CA LEU A 17 -28.04 -21.28 -5.06
C LEU A 17 -26.64 -20.74 -4.76
N ILE A 18 -26.36 -20.60 -3.47
CA ILE A 18 -25.13 -20.01 -2.97
C ILE A 18 -24.18 -21.11 -2.49
N ILE A 19 -23.03 -21.24 -3.14
CA ILE A 19 -21.99 -22.22 -2.78
C ILE A 19 -20.73 -21.49 -2.34
N ASP A 20 -20.51 -21.48 -1.04
CA ASP A 20 -19.30 -20.91 -0.46
C ASP A 20 -18.14 -21.92 -0.54
N GLY A 21 -17.10 -21.63 -1.34
CA GLY A 21 -15.94 -22.53 -1.46
C GLY A 21 -16.09 -23.64 -2.50
N LEU A 22 -16.73 -23.41 -3.66
CA LEU A 22 -17.05 -24.48 -4.62
C LEU A 22 -15.82 -25.29 -5.07
N SER A 23 -14.69 -24.62 -5.39
CA SER A 23 -13.44 -25.31 -5.78
C SER A 23 -12.76 -26.07 -4.64
N HIS A 24 -13.36 -26.06 -3.45
CA HIS A 24 -12.89 -26.73 -2.25
C HIS A 24 -13.85 -27.82 -1.77
N CYS A 25 -15.02 -27.97 -2.40
CA CYS A 25 -15.88 -29.12 -2.13
C CYS A 25 -15.22 -30.41 -2.63
N HIS A 26 -15.66 -31.56 -2.11
CA HIS A 26 -15.25 -32.87 -2.65
C HIS A 26 -15.47 -32.91 -4.16
N THR A 27 -14.62 -33.63 -4.89
CA THR A 27 -14.68 -33.72 -6.36
C THR A 27 -16.07 -34.09 -6.87
N ASP A 28 -16.82 -34.90 -6.10
CA ASP A 28 -18.21 -35.26 -6.44
C ASP A 28 -19.17 -34.08 -6.39
N VAL A 29 -18.99 -33.15 -5.45
CA VAL A 29 -19.80 -31.92 -5.37
C VAL A 29 -19.43 -30.98 -6.51
N GLN A 30 -18.15 -30.85 -6.82
CA GLN A 30 -17.68 -30.07 -7.97
C GLN A 30 -18.30 -30.60 -9.26
N LYS A 31 -18.20 -31.91 -9.50
CA LYS A 31 -18.83 -32.58 -10.64
C LYS A 31 -20.34 -32.42 -10.65
N PHE A 32 -21.00 -32.57 -9.51
CA PHE A 32 -22.45 -32.35 -9.43
C PHE A 32 -22.84 -30.93 -9.85
N VAL A 33 -22.05 -29.93 -9.47
CA VAL A 33 -22.29 -28.54 -9.86
C VAL A 33 -21.99 -28.32 -11.34
N GLU A 34 -20.85 -28.81 -11.82
CA GLU A 34 -20.39 -28.76 -13.23
C GLU A 34 -21.34 -29.46 -14.20
N GLU A 35 -21.88 -30.62 -13.81
CA GLU A 35 -22.71 -31.46 -14.66
C GLU A 35 -24.18 -31.07 -14.52
N TYR A 36 -24.76 -31.17 -13.32
CA TYR A 36 -26.21 -31.05 -13.16
C TYR A 36 -26.70 -29.60 -13.03
N LEU A 37 -26.08 -28.80 -12.16
CA LEU A 37 -26.57 -27.43 -11.92
C LEU A 37 -26.31 -26.52 -13.12
N HIS A 38 -25.17 -26.67 -13.78
CA HIS A 38 -24.89 -25.93 -15.01
C HIS A 38 -25.78 -26.37 -16.19
N GLU A 39 -26.16 -27.65 -16.28
CA GLU A 39 -27.14 -28.12 -17.26
C GLU A 39 -28.50 -27.43 -17.04
N LEU A 40 -29.03 -27.40 -15.82
CA LEU A 40 -30.27 -26.69 -15.51
C LEU A 40 -30.22 -25.20 -15.89
N ILE A 41 -29.08 -24.54 -15.65
CA ILE A 41 -28.89 -23.13 -16.04
C ILE A 41 -28.89 -22.98 -17.57
N ARG A 42 -28.23 -23.90 -18.31
CA ARG A 42 -28.23 -23.90 -19.78
C ARG A 42 -29.61 -24.18 -20.37
N GLU A 43 -30.40 -25.02 -19.72
CA GLU A 43 -31.80 -25.30 -20.06
C GLU A 43 -32.75 -24.13 -19.76
N GLY A 44 -32.23 -23.03 -19.19
CA GLY A 44 -33.01 -21.82 -18.92
C GLY A 44 -33.88 -21.92 -17.67
N LYS A 45 -33.64 -22.89 -16.77
CA LYS A 45 -34.30 -22.91 -15.46
C LYS A 45 -33.96 -21.62 -14.69
N PRO A 46 -34.87 -21.10 -13.83
CA PRO A 46 -34.67 -19.84 -13.12
C PRO A 46 -33.68 -20.00 -11.94
N LEU A 47 -32.48 -20.53 -12.21
CA LEU A 47 -31.43 -20.83 -11.24
C LEU A 47 -30.22 -19.92 -11.48
N CYS A 48 -29.74 -19.28 -10.42
CA CYS A 48 -28.45 -18.61 -10.36
C CYS A 48 -27.51 -19.40 -9.46
N LEU A 49 -26.30 -19.67 -9.95
CA LEU A 49 -25.23 -20.17 -9.11
C LEU A 49 -24.34 -19.00 -8.66
N LEU A 50 -24.28 -18.76 -7.36
CA LEU A 50 -23.39 -17.75 -6.77
C LEU A 50 -22.31 -18.46 -5.95
N THR A 51 -21.03 -18.19 -6.20
CA THR A 51 -19.94 -18.80 -5.42
C THR A 51 -18.87 -17.81 -4.99
N THR A 52 -18.28 -18.02 -3.81
CA THR A 52 -17.11 -17.25 -3.33
C THR A 52 -15.81 -17.66 -4.04
N SER A 53 -15.82 -18.73 -4.82
CA SER A 53 -14.61 -19.32 -5.41
C SER A 53 -14.61 -19.19 -6.93
N HIS A 54 -13.63 -18.49 -7.48
CA HIS A 54 -13.43 -18.46 -8.93
C HIS A 54 -13.02 -19.85 -9.40
N HIS A 55 -13.82 -20.47 -10.27
CA HIS A 55 -13.37 -21.62 -11.02
C HIS A 55 -12.25 -21.17 -11.97
N HIS A 56 -11.01 -21.48 -11.61
CA HIS A 56 -9.92 -21.46 -12.57
C HIS A 56 -9.83 -22.83 -13.20
N ARG A 57 -10.27 -22.97 -14.46
CA ARG A 57 -9.89 -24.12 -15.27
C ARG A 57 -8.46 -23.90 -15.71
N LYS A 58 -7.50 -24.67 -15.22
CA LYS A 58 -6.11 -24.61 -15.70
C LYS A 58 -5.93 -25.67 -16.78
N VAL A 59 -5.59 -25.26 -18.00
CA VAL A 59 -5.17 -26.21 -19.03
C VAL A 59 -3.66 -26.36 -18.93
N HIS A 60 -3.19 -27.61 -18.85
CA HIS A 60 -1.80 -27.97 -18.50
C HIS A 60 -0.81 -27.86 -19.68
N ASN A 61 -1.25 -27.42 -20.86
CA ASN A 61 -0.44 -27.48 -22.07
C ASN A 61 -0.31 -26.11 -22.70
N ILE A 62 0.93 -25.68 -22.95
CA ILE A 62 1.22 -24.51 -23.79
C ILE A 62 0.67 -24.81 -25.19
N ILE A 63 -0.43 -24.15 -25.54
CA ILE A 63 -1.03 -24.30 -26.85
C ILE A 63 -0.09 -23.72 -27.90
N THR A 64 0.16 -24.50 -28.96
CA THR A 64 1.10 -24.14 -30.01
C THR A 64 0.42 -24.20 -31.36
N CYS A 65 0.46 -23.11 -32.12
CA CYS A 65 -0.05 -23.10 -33.49
C CYS A 65 0.73 -24.13 -34.31
N ASN A 66 0.06 -25.16 -34.82
CA ASN A 66 0.70 -26.18 -35.64
C ASN A 66 1.20 -25.64 -37.00
N ARG A 67 0.84 -24.41 -37.37
CA ARG A 67 1.32 -23.74 -38.61
C ARG A 67 2.49 -22.80 -38.35
N CYS A 68 2.30 -21.78 -37.52
CA CYS A 68 3.35 -20.77 -37.28
C CYS A 68 4.23 -21.06 -36.08
N THR A 69 3.98 -22.16 -35.35
CA THR A 69 4.70 -22.56 -34.11
C THR A 69 4.63 -21.55 -32.97
N ALA A 70 3.82 -20.49 -33.13
CA ALA A 70 3.54 -19.53 -32.07
C ALA A 70 2.96 -20.27 -30.86
N LYS A 71 3.53 -19.99 -29.69
CA LYS A 71 3.16 -20.59 -28.41
C LYS A 71 2.25 -19.63 -27.65
N ASP A 72 1.53 -20.14 -26.67
CA ASP A 72 0.75 -19.33 -25.72
C ASP A 72 -0.39 -18.56 -26.43
N LEU A 73 -1.14 -19.27 -27.27
CA LEU A 73 -2.23 -18.68 -28.07
C LEU A 73 -3.44 -18.39 -27.18
N GLU A 74 -3.83 -17.11 -27.06
CA GLU A 74 -5.04 -16.70 -26.32
C GLU A 74 -6.33 -17.20 -26.99
N ILE A 75 -6.39 -17.12 -28.33
CA ILE A 75 -7.47 -17.63 -29.16
C ILE A 75 -6.89 -18.61 -30.17
N TYR A 76 -7.44 -19.83 -30.19
CA TYR A 76 -7.00 -20.88 -31.10
C TYR A 76 -8.15 -21.76 -31.56
N PHE A 77 -8.01 -22.37 -32.72
CA PHE A 77 -8.99 -23.30 -33.27
C PHE A 77 -8.42 -24.71 -33.16
N ASN A 78 -9.09 -25.58 -32.41
CA ASN A 78 -8.66 -26.95 -32.19
C ASN A 78 -9.44 -27.92 -33.08
N CYS A 79 -8.74 -28.81 -33.79
CA CYS A 79 -9.30 -30.04 -34.34
C CYS A 79 -8.68 -31.27 -33.66
N GLY A 80 -9.52 -32.19 -33.15
CA GLY A 80 -9.12 -33.51 -32.66
C GLY A 80 -8.82 -34.54 -33.77
N CYS A 81 -8.19 -34.11 -34.85
CA CYS A 81 -8.00 -34.90 -36.06
C CYS A 81 -6.94 -36.01 -35.87
N GLN A 82 -7.28 -37.27 -36.21
CA GLN A 82 -6.38 -38.44 -36.14
C GLN A 82 -5.64 -38.64 -34.80
N GLY A 83 -6.28 -38.31 -33.68
CA GLY A 83 -5.68 -38.47 -32.34
C GLY A 83 -4.55 -37.49 -32.03
N LYS A 84 -4.33 -36.48 -32.88
CA LYS A 84 -3.42 -35.36 -32.62
C LYS A 84 -4.25 -34.08 -32.48
N ASN A 85 -4.06 -33.35 -31.39
CA ASN A 85 -4.64 -32.02 -31.24
C ASN A 85 -3.97 -31.07 -32.23
N PHE A 86 -4.74 -30.57 -33.20
CA PHE A 86 -4.28 -29.59 -34.18
C PHE A 86 -4.84 -28.22 -33.82
N ASP A 87 -3.98 -27.33 -33.34
CA ASP A 87 -4.27 -25.97 -32.91
C ASP A 87 -3.83 -24.95 -33.97
N LEU A 88 -4.72 -24.04 -34.34
CA LEU A 88 -4.46 -22.92 -35.25
C LEU A 88 -4.63 -21.61 -34.52
N CYS A 89 -3.70 -20.66 -34.67
CA CYS A 89 -3.93 -19.31 -34.18
C CYS A 89 -5.00 -18.58 -34.99
N GLN A 90 -5.67 -17.62 -34.37
CA GLN A 90 -6.71 -16.80 -35.00
C GLN A 90 -6.25 -16.20 -36.35
N GLY A 91 -5.06 -15.60 -36.40
CA GLY A 91 -4.55 -15.01 -37.63
C GLY A 91 -4.40 -16.01 -38.79
N TYR A 92 -4.13 -17.29 -38.54
CA TYR A 92 -4.11 -18.30 -39.61
C TYR A 92 -5.52 -18.74 -39.99
N LYS A 93 -6.42 -18.85 -39.01
CA LYS A 93 -7.82 -19.18 -39.27
C LYS A 93 -8.51 -18.12 -40.13
N ASP A 94 -8.29 -16.84 -39.82
CA ASP A 94 -8.84 -15.70 -40.57
C ASP A 94 -8.33 -15.65 -42.00
N ASN A 95 -7.12 -16.16 -42.24
CA ASN A 95 -6.53 -16.32 -43.57
C ASN A 95 -6.98 -17.60 -44.29
N GLY A 96 -8.03 -18.27 -43.80
CA GLY A 96 -8.64 -19.45 -44.41
C GLY A 96 -7.90 -20.76 -44.13
N ALA A 97 -6.95 -20.79 -43.19
CA ALA A 97 -6.25 -22.04 -42.87
C ALA A 97 -7.15 -23.01 -42.09
N SER A 98 -7.06 -24.27 -42.48
CA SER A 98 -7.73 -25.43 -41.92
C SER A 98 -6.72 -26.42 -41.31
N CYS A 99 -7.24 -27.44 -40.63
CA CYS A 99 -6.44 -28.58 -40.20
C CYS A 99 -5.99 -29.42 -41.41
N LEU A 100 -5.47 -30.63 -41.19
CA LEU A 100 -5.10 -31.55 -42.28
C LEU A 100 -6.27 -31.95 -43.20
N ASP A 101 -7.50 -31.67 -42.76
CA ASP A 101 -8.73 -31.79 -43.54
C ASP A 101 -9.37 -30.40 -43.69
N ASP A 102 -9.55 -29.94 -44.93
CA ASP A 102 -10.10 -28.63 -45.27
C ASP A 102 -11.60 -28.49 -44.97
N SER A 103 -12.30 -29.61 -44.76
CA SER A 103 -13.71 -29.61 -44.38
C SER A 103 -13.92 -29.31 -42.89
N HIS A 104 -12.87 -29.44 -42.08
CA HIS A 104 -12.96 -29.18 -40.64
C HIS A 104 -12.71 -27.71 -40.33
N ILE A 105 -13.74 -27.10 -39.75
CA ILE A 105 -13.67 -25.71 -39.30
C ILE A 105 -12.90 -25.61 -37.97
N GLY A 106 -12.86 -26.69 -37.19
CA GLY A 106 -12.28 -26.70 -35.85
C GLY A 106 -13.16 -25.94 -34.86
N ASP A 107 -13.08 -26.31 -33.58
CA ASP A 107 -13.78 -25.56 -32.53
C ASP A 107 -12.94 -24.35 -32.13
N GLU A 108 -13.55 -23.16 -32.08
CA GLU A 108 -12.93 -22.01 -31.44
C GLU A 108 -12.76 -22.31 -29.95
N ARG A 109 -11.51 -22.28 -29.50
CA ARG A 109 -11.11 -22.48 -28.12
C ARG A 109 -10.39 -21.23 -27.66
N TYR A 110 -10.51 -20.98 -26.37
CA TYR A 110 -9.77 -19.93 -25.72
C TYR A 110 -8.85 -20.58 -24.71
N ASP A 111 -7.59 -20.16 -24.69
CA ASP A 111 -6.75 -20.51 -23.56
C ASP A 111 -7.18 -19.66 -22.37
N THR A 112 -7.60 -20.33 -21.30
CA THR A 112 -8.14 -19.74 -20.07
C THR A 112 -8.89 -18.41 -20.25
N VAL A 113 -10.08 -18.42 -20.86
CA VAL A 113 -11.02 -17.32 -20.56
C VAL A 113 -11.39 -17.50 -19.09
N PRO A 114 -11.08 -16.54 -18.21
CA PRO A 114 -11.65 -16.55 -16.88
C PRO A 114 -13.16 -16.39 -17.04
N ILE A 115 -13.90 -17.51 -16.99
CA ILE A 115 -15.34 -17.48 -16.88
C ILE A 115 -15.62 -17.13 -15.44
N TYR A 116 -15.76 -15.83 -15.21
CA TYR A 116 -16.13 -15.34 -13.91
C TYR A 116 -17.62 -15.60 -13.69
N VAL A 117 -17.93 -16.65 -12.95
CA VAL A 117 -19.28 -16.87 -12.42
C VAL A 117 -19.47 -15.96 -11.22
N PHE A 118 -19.73 -14.67 -11.49
CA PHE A 118 -20.11 -13.69 -10.48
C PHE A 118 -21.63 -13.55 -10.43
N PRO A 119 -22.19 -13.22 -9.25
CA PRO A 119 -23.47 -12.52 -9.22
C PRO A 119 -23.36 -11.27 -10.08
N ARG A 120 -24.33 -11.01 -10.95
CA ARG A 120 -24.45 -9.68 -11.57
C ARG A 120 -24.76 -8.66 -10.47
N GLU A 121 -24.39 -7.39 -10.66
CA GLU A 121 -24.59 -6.34 -9.65
C GLU A 121 -26.03 -6.34 -9.10
N PHE A 122 -27.03 -6.41 -9.97
CA PHE A 122 -28.43 -6.45 -9.55
C PHE A 122 -28.82 -7.68 -8.72
N GLU A 123 -28.09 -8.79 -8.79
CA GLU A 123 -28.41 -10.04 -8.07
C GLU A 123 -28.10 -9.91 -6.58
N ILE A 124 -26.98 -9.28 -6.20
CA ILE A 124 -26.68 -8.99 -4.79
C ILE A 124 -27.64 -7.95 -4.24
N ALA A 125 -27.93 -6.89 -5.01
CA ALA A 125 -28.89 -5.89 -4.60
C ALA A 125 -30.28 -6.52 -4.37
N ASN A 126 -30.75 -7.39 -5.27
CA ASN A 126 -32.01 -8.12 -5.12
C ASN A 126 -32.01 -9.04 -3.90
N TYR A 127 -30.90 -9.74 -3.64
CA TYR A 127 -30.73 -10.55 -2.43
C TYR A 127 -30.84 -9.70 -1.15
N CYS A 128 -30.12 -8.57 -1.10
CA CYS A 128 -30.15 -7.65 0.04
C CYS A 128 -31.54 -7.05 0.23
N ARG A 129 -32.18 -6.58 -0.86
CA ARG A 129 -33.57 -6.10 -0.87
C ARG A 129 -34.53 -7.14 -0.32
N HIS A 130 -34.40 -8.39 -0.75
CA HIS A 130 -35.26 -9.48 -0.27
C HIS A 130 -35.07 -9.74 1.23
N ARG A 131 -33.82 -9.83 1.69
CA ARG A 131 -33.48 -10.04 3.10
C ARG A 131 -33.99 -8.90 3.99
N LEU A 132 -33.80 -7.65 3.58
CA LEU A 132 -34.32 -6.48 4.28
C LEU A 132 -35.85 -6.47 4.30
N SER A 133 -36.50 -6.75 3.16
CA SER A 133 -37.97 -6.84 3.08
C SER A 133 -38.52 -7.91 4.01
N LEU A 134 -37.92 -9.09 4.07
CA LEU A 134 -38.31 -10.15 5.00
C LEU A 134 -38.18 -9.71 6.46
N ALA A 135 -37.10 -9.01 6.81
CA ALA A 135 -36.92 -8.48 8.15
C ALA A 135 -37.98 -7.42 8.52
N CYS A 136 -38.46 -6.62 7.54
CA CYS A 136 -39.52 -5.64 7.77
C CYS A 136 -40.92 -6.27 7.94
N ARG A 137 -41.15 -7.49 7.42
CA ARG A 137 -42.42 -8.24 7.53
C ARG A 137 -42.54 -8.87 8.91
N VAL A 138 -42.84 -8.09 9.93
CA VAL A 138 -43.11 -8.65 11.27
C VAL A 138 -44.53 -9.22 11.30
N ASP A 139 -44.61 -10.54 11.28
CA ASP A 139 -45.58 -11.30 12.09
C ASP A 139 -44.84 -12.52 12.65
N ARG A 140 -43.97 -12.29 13.64
CA ARG A 140 -43.28 -13.37 14.36
C ARG A 140 -44.04 -13.67 15.64
N LYS A 141 -44.90 -14.68 15.59
CA LYS A 141 -45.32 -15.43 16.78
C LYS A 141 -44.16 -16.31 17.24
N GLU A 142 -43.14 -15.73 17.86
CA GLU A 142 -42.09 -16.53 18.49
C GLU A 142 -42.57 -17.05 19.86
N ASP A 143 -42.33 -18.33 20.12
CA ASP A 143 -42.65 -18.99 21.38
C ASP A 143 -41.72 -18.45 22.47
N SER A 144 -42.28 -17.67 23.39
CA SER A 144 -41.57 -17.03 24.52
C SER A 144 -40.90 -18.03 25.48
N ARG A 145 -41.09 -19.34 25.29
CA ARG A 145 -40.44 -20.40 26.07
C ARG A 145 -39.08 -20.84 25.51
N LYS A 146 -38.63 -20.29 24.37
CA LYS A 146 -37.43 -20.76 23.65
C LYS A 146 -36.24 -19.78 23.66
N TYR A 147 -36.45 -18.52 23.99
CA TYR A 147 -35.41 -17.48 24.01
C TYR A 147 -35.58 -16.59 25.25
N ASP A 148 -34.52 -16.46 26.05
CA ASP A 148 -34.49 -15.74 27.34
C ASP A 148 -33.97 -14.29 27.20
N ASP A 149 -33.49 -13.90 26.02
CA ASP A 149 -32.99 -12.55 25.76
C ASP A 149 -34.12 -11.64 25.24
N GLN A 150 -34.22 -10.43 25.83
CA GLN A 150 -35.12 -9.38 25.38
C GLN A 150 -34.83 -9.06 23.91
N PHE A 151 -35.71 -9.49 23.02
CA PHE A 151 -35.61 -9.17 21.60
C PHE A 151 -35.72 -7.66 21.40
N HIS A 152 -34.64 -7.04 20.93
CA HIS A 152 -34.63 -5.64 20.51
C HIS A 152 -34.70 -5.57 18.98
N GLU A 153 -35.79 -4.98 18.47
CA GLU A 153 -35.93 -4.76 17.03
C GLU A 153 -34.89 -3.75 16.54
N SER A 154 -34.16 -4.11 15.47
CA SER A 154 -33.18 -3.23 14.84
C SER A 154 -33.78 -1.86 14.49
N GLY A 155 -33.07 -0.79 14.85
CA GLY A 155 -33.41 0.58 14.47
C GLY A 155 -33.40 0.81 12.97
N VAL A 156 -32.54 0.11 12.23
CA VAL A 156 -32.54 0.11 10.75
C VAL A 156 -33.84 -0.47 10.21
N ILE A 157 -34.32 -1.59 10.77
CA ILE A 157 -35.60 -2.20 10.35
C ILE A 157 -36.79 -1.30 10.70
N ARG A 158 -36.77 -0.63 11.86
CA ARG A 158 -37.78 0.36 12.23
C ARG A 158 -37.79 1.54 11.26
N HIS A 159 -36.63 2.06 10.89
CA HIS A 159 -36.48 3.11 9.88
C HIS A 159 -37.03 2.67 8.52
N LEU A 160 -36.63 1.49 8.01
CA LEU A 160 -37.09 0.96 6.73
C LEU A 160 -38.61 0.73 6.66
N ARG A 161 -39.25 0.44 7.80
CA ARG A 161 -40.72 0.34 7.87
C ARG A 161 -41.41 1.69 7.73
N ARG A 162 -40.80 2.74 8.29
CA ARG A 162 -41.28 4.14 8.18
C ARG A 162 -41.00 4.72 6.79
N ASN A 163 -39.90 4.32 6.17
CA ASN A 163 -39.35 4.85 4.92
C ASN A 163 -39.04 3.73 3.90
N PRO A 164 -40.05 3.07 3.30
CA PRO A 164 -39.84 1.92 2.43
C PRO A 164 -39.00 2.19 1.17
N GLU A 165 -38.96 3.43 0.70
CA GLU A 165 -38.16 3.90 -0.43
C GLU A 165 -36.65 3.81 -0.17
N SER A 166 -36.24 3.86 1.10
CA SER A 166 -34.83 3.74 1.52
C SER A 166 -34.27 2.33 1.33
N LEU A 167 -35.15 1.33 1.18
CA LEU A 167 -34.77 -0.08 1.05
C LEU A 167 -33.87 -0.33 -0.17
N ASP A 168 -34.21 0.27 -1.30
CA ASP A 168 -33.44 0.14 -2.54
C ASP A 168 -32.08 0.82 -2.46
N ILE A 169 -32.02 1.97 -1.79
CA ILE A 169 -30.79 2.72 -1.57
C ILE A 169 -29.81 1.89 -0.74
N ILE A 170 -30.27 1.36 0.41
CA ILE A 170 -29.43 0.54 1.29
C ILE A 170 -29.01 -0.76 0.60
N ALA A 171 -29.93 -1.43 -0.12
CA ALA A 171 -29.60 -2.65 -0.84
C ALA A 171 -28.54 -2.42 -1.93
N LYS A 172 -28.60 -1.28 -2.64
CA LYS A 172 -27.60 -0.91 -3.64
C LYS A 172 -26.27 -0.51 -3.00
N GLU A 173 -26.29 0.20 -1.87
CA GLU A 173 -25.08 0.57 -1.14
C GLU A 173 -24.32 -0.67 -0.62
N ILE A 174 -25.04 -1.64 -0.03
CA ILE A 174 -24.44 -2.93 0.37
C ILE A 174 -23.80 -3.62 -0.83
N GLU A 175 -24.48 -3.61 -1.99
CA GLU A 175 -23.97 -4.24 -3.20
C GLU A 175 -22.68 -3.60 -3.71
N CYS A 176 -22.65 -2.26 -3.81
CA CYS A 176 -21.45 -1.49 -4.16
C CYS A 176 -20.27 -1.86 -3.24
N ARG A 177 -20.51 -2.00 -1.94
CA ARG A 177 -19.49 -2.33 -0.92
C ARG A 177 -19.11 -3.81 -0.87
N ALA A 178 -20.00 -4.69 -1.31
CA ALA A 178 -19.76 -6.13 -1.37
C ALA A 178 -18.98 -6.52 -2.62
N TRP A 179 -19.05 -5.71 -3.68
CA TRP A 179 -18.31 -5.87 -4.94
C TRP A 179 -18.32 -7.31 -5.48
N GLY A 180 -19.52 -7.86 -5.64
CA GLY A 180 -19.72 -9.24 -6.13
C GLY A 180 -19.57 -10.33 -5.07
N ASN A 181 -19.30 -10.00 -3.80
CA ASN A 181 -19.10 -10.97 -2.71
C ASN A 181 -20.31 -11.06 -1.77
N PHE A 182 -21.12 -12.09 -1.91
CA PHE A 182 -22.33 -12.25 -1.10
C PHE A 182 -22.05 -12.40 0.42
N ARG A 183 -20.89 -12.92 0.84
CA ARG A 183 -20.53 -13.03 2.27
C ARG A 183 -20.21 -11.69 2.88
N VAL A 184 -19.60 -10.81 2.09
CA VAL A 184 -19.41 -9.41 2.49
C VAL A 184 -20.77 -8.73 2.59
N ALA A 185 -21.66 -8.94 1.62
CA ALA A 185 -23.04 -8.44 1.67
C ALA A 185 -23.82 -8.98 2.89
N GLU A 186 -23.66 -10.26 3.23
CA GLU A 186 -24.27 -10.86 4.41
C GLU A 186 -23.72 -10.27 5.72
N ALA A 187 -22.41 -10.05 5.81
CA ALA A 187 -21.81 -9.37 6.96
C ALA A 187 -22.33 -7.94 7.14
N TRP A 188 -22.58 -7.22 6.05
CA TRP A 188 -23.26 -5.93 6.08
C TRP A 188 -24.70 -6.05 6.58
N LEU A 189 -25.48 -6.98 6.03
CA LEU A 189 -26.87 -7.21 6.46
C LEU A 189 -26.95 -7.56 7.95
N ASP A 190 -26.08 -8.44 8.43
CA ASP A 190 -26.04 -8.84 9.84
C ASP A 190 -25.65 -7.66 10.73
N ALA A 191 -24.64 -6.87 10.34
CA ALA A 191 -24.24 -5.67 11.07
C ALA A 191 -25.39 -4.66 11.18
N LEU A 192 -26.13 -4.43 10.09
CA LEU A 192 -27.31 -3.56 10.07
C LEU A 192 -28.44 -4.08 10.96
N MET A 193 -28.65 -5.40 11.00
CA MET A 193 -29.64 -6.03 11.88
C MET A 193 -29.25 -5.96 13.37
N GLU A 194 -27.97 -5.73 13.69
CA GLU A 194 -27.51 -5.52 15.07
C GLU A 194 -27.65 -4.06 15.56
N VAL A 195 -27.92 -3.09 14.66
CA VAL A 195 -28.08 -1.68 15.03
C VAL A 195 -29.39 -1.49 15.80
N ILE A 196 -29.32 -1.12 17.09
CA ILE A 196 -30.49 -0.94 17.95
C ILE A 196 -31.02 0.51 17.90
N THR A 197 -30.13 1.48 17.74
CA THR A 197 -30.45 2.92 17.74
C THR A 197 -31.39 3.29 16.60
N ASP A 198 -32.45 4.06 16.90
CA ASP A 198 -33.31 4.64 15.87
C ASP A 198 -32.50 5.59 14.99
N LEU A 199 -32.77 5.56 13.68
CA LEU A 199 -32.17 6.44 12.69
C LEU A 199 -33.24 7.42 12.22
N GLU A 200 -32.95 8.72 12.30
CA GLU A 200 -33.84 9.76 11.80
C GLU A 200 -33.67 9.95 10.29
N HIS A 201 -32.43 10.04 9.81
CA HIS A 201 -32.10 10.26 8.41
C HIS A 201 -31.33 9.07 7.83
N ILE A 202 -31.53 8.79 6.54
CA ILE A 202 -30.78 7.74 5.83
C ILE A 202 -29.30 8.09 5.71
N ASP A 203 -28.96 9.38 5.65
CA ASP A 203 -27.58 9.86 5.54
C ASP A 203 -26.73 9.42 6.73
N ASP A 204 -27.29 9.44 7.95
CA ASP A 204 -26.63 8.93 9.16
C ASP A 204 -26.22 7.46 9.00
N LEU A 205 -27.08 6.66 8.36
CA LEU A 205 -26.80 5.26 8.08
C LEU A 205 -25.74 5.10 6.99
N LEU A 206 -25.77 5.92 5.94
CA LEU A 206 -24.79 5.88 4.85
C LEU A 206 -23.40 6.27 5.35
N GLU A 207 -23.30 7.22 6.29
CA GLU A 207 -22.05 7.57 6.97
C GLU A 207 -21.51 6.42 7.81
N GLU A 208 -22.36 5.74 8.61
CA GLU A 208 -21.94 4.54 9.36
C GLU A 208 -21.51 3.41 8.41
N MET A 209 -22.21 3.26 7.29
CA MET A 209 -21.84 2.33 6.25
C MET A 209 -20.51 2.70 5.58
N ALA A 210 -19.94 3.89 5.77
CA ALA A 210 -18.59 4.20 5.31
C ALA A 210 -17.54 3.23 5.88
N TYR A 211 -17.79 2.67 7.06
CA TYR A 211 -16.88 1.76 7.76
C TYR A 211 -17.27 0.30 7.59
N VAL A 212 -16.32 -0.51 7.11
CA VAL A 212 -16.48 -1.96 6.95
C VAL A 212 -16.96 -2.63 8.25
N PRO A 213 -17.92 -3.59 8.21
CA PRO A 213 -18.44 -4.29 9.39
C PRO A 213 -17.41 -5.30 9.94
N ARG A 214 -16.40 -4.78 10.65
CA ARG A 214 -15.21 -5.55 11.09
C ARG A 214 -15.57 -6.75 11.95
N LYS A 215 -16.51 -6.58 12.90
CA LYS A 215 -16.95 -7.65 13.81
C LYS A 215 -17.54 -8.84 13.05
N ASN A 216 -18.52 -8.58 12.17
CA ASN A 216 -19.24 -9.61 11.41
C ASN A 216 -18.31 -10.32 10.42
N LEU A 217 -17.43 -9.57 9.75
CA LEU A 217 -16.39 -10.16 8.90
C LEU A 217 -15.41 -11.01 9.71
N ASN A 218 -14.87 -10.52 10.84
CA ASN A 218 -14.00 -11.30 11.72
C ASN A 218 -14.62 -12.63 12.12
N ASN A 219 -15.89 -12.61 12.55
CA ASN A 219 -16.61 -13.82 12.94
C ASN A 219 -16.72 -14.82 11.77
N TYR A 220 -17.05 -14.34 10.57
CA TYR A 220 -17.09 -15.18 9.38
C TYR A 220 -15.73 -15.82 9.08
N PHE A 221 -14.65 -15.05 9.09
CA PHE A 221 -13.31 -15.56 8.79
C PHE A 221 -12.78 -16.49 9.86
N LYS A 222 -13.01 -16.18 11.13
CA LYS A 222 -12.65 -17.04 12.26
C LYS A 222 -13.32 -18.41 12.14
N LYS A 223 -14.63 -18.43 11.89
CA LYS A 223 -15.37 -19.68 11.62
C LYS A 223 -14.81 -20.44 10.42
N ARG A 224 -14.35 -19.71 9.39
CA ARG A 224 -13.73 -20.33 8.21
C ARG A 224 -12.39 -21.00 8.56
N VAL A 225 -11.54 -20.33 9.35
CA VAL A 225 -10.27 -20.89 9.82
C VAL A 225 -10.51 -22.09 10.74
N GLU A 226 -11.51 -22.03 11.63
CA GLU A 226 -11.93 -23.14 12.49
C GLU A 226 -12.37 -24.36 11.65
N ASN A 227 -13.19 -24.14 10.64
CA ASN A 227 -13.60 -25.19 9.70
C ASN A 227 -12.41 -25.80 8.96
N MET A 228 -11.43 -24.98 8.54
CA MET A 228 -10.22 -25.49 7.89
C MET A 228 -9.44 -26.43 8.80
N LYS A 229 -9.34 -26.13 10.10
CA LYS A 229 -8.67 -27.01 11.07
C LYS A 229 -9.41 -28.34 11.27
N HIS A 230 -10.73 -28.30 11.24
CA HIS A 230 -11.55 -29.47 11.55
C HIS A 230 -11.60 -30.48 10.39
N TYR A 231 -11.69 -30.00 9.15
CA TYR A 231 -11.98 -30.85 7.99
C TYR A 231 -10.78 -31.17 7.09
N LYS A 232 -9.62 -30.53 7.28
CA LYS A 232 -8.44 -30.76 6.44
C LYS A 232 -7.44 -31.70 7.10
N LEU A 233 -6.76 -32.50 6.28
CA LEU A 233 -5.57 -33.25 6.69
C LEU A 233 -4.52 -32.30 7.29
N GLN A 234 -3.71 -32.80 8.23
CA GLN A 234 -2.75 -31.98 8.98
C GLN A 234 -1.78 -31.20 8.07
N ASP A 235 -1.29 -31.82 6.99
CA ASP A 235 -0.38 -31.19 6.03
C ASP A 235 -1.06 -30.08 5.21
N GLU A 236 -2.32 -30.29 4.80
CA GLU A 236 -3.10 -29.28 4.08
C GLU A 236 -3.47 -28.10 4.99
N SER A 237 -3.78 -28.38 6.25
CA SER A 237 -3.98 -27.35 7.27
C SER A 237 -2.72 -26.52 7.42
N SER A 238 -1.55 -27.15 7.59
CA SER A 238 -0.27 -26.44 7.70
C SER A 238 -0.04 -25.50 6.51
N LEU A 239 -0.16 -25.98 5.26
CA LEU A 239 -0.03 -25.13 4.08
C LEU A 239 -1.02 -23.95 4.07
N THR A 240 -2.25 -24.19 4.51
CA THR A 240 -3.30 -23.17 4.59
C THR A 240 -2.89 -22.01 5.51
N PHE A 241 -2.45 -22.31 6.73
CA PHE A 241 -1.99 -21.29 7.69
C PHE A 241 -0.79 -20.52 7.15
N ARG A 242 0.14 -21.20 6.49
CA ARG A 242 1.32 -20.57 5.87
C ARG A 242 0.90 -19.58 4.79
N VAL A 243 0.06 -20.00 3.85
CA VAL A 243 -0.43 -19.17 2.74
C VAL A 243 -1.23 -17.96 3.25
N ILE A 244 -2.21 -18.18 4.13
CA ILE A 244 -3.05 -17.08 4.66
C ILE A 244 -2.19 -16.10 5.46
N SER A 245 -1.31 -16.60 6.33
CA SER A 245 -0.39 -15.76 7.10
C SER A 245 0.44 -14.88 6.19
N LEU A 246 1.06 -15.42 5.14
CA LEU A 246 1.87 -14.64 4.22
C LEU A 246 1.05 -13.58 3.50
N ILE A 247 -0.07 -13.95 2.85
CA ILE A 247 -0.87 -12.99 2.07
C ILE A 247 -1.41 -11.85 2.93
N MET A 248 -1.93 -12.15 4.11
CA MET A 248 -2.46 -11.14 5.02
C MET A 248 -1.36 -10.20 5.55
N THR A 249 -0.09 -10.62 5.52
CA THR A 249 1.05 -9.84 6.02
C THR A 249 1.73 -9.03 4.92
N THR A 250 1.49 -9.33 3.64
CA THR A 250 2.17 -8.65 2.54
C THR A 250 1.83 -7.16 2.47
N LEU A 251 2.85 -6.32 2.43
CA LEU A 251 2.72 -4.85 2.33
C LEU A 251 2.33 -4.37 0.93
N GLN A 252 2.47 -5.22 -0.09
CA GLN A 252 2.03 -4.97 -1.46
C GLN A 252 1.50 -6.27 -2.10
N PRO A 253 0.68 -6.21 -3.16
CA PRO A 253 0.22 -7.40 -3.86
C PRO A 253 1.40 -8.30 -4.26
N ILE A 254 1.38 -9.56 -3.80
CA ILE A 254 2.47 -10.50 -4.09
C ILE A 254 2.16 -11.31 -5.35
N ASN A 255 3.15 -11.43 -6.24
CA ASN A 255 3.07 -12.31 -7.40
C ASN A 255 3.01 -13.79 -6.96
N ILE A 256 2.31 -14.65 -7.70
CA ILE A 256 2.20 -16.08 -7.36
C ILE A 256 3.57 -16.79 -7.27
N ILE A 257 4.51 -16.46 -8.16
CA ILE A 257 5.88 -16.99 -8.14
C ILE A 257 6.61 -16.49 -6.89
N ALA A 258 6.41 -15.23 -6.51
CA ALA A 258 7.01 -14.69 -5.29
C ALA A 258 6.47 -15.39 -4.04
N LEU A 259 5.17 -15.68 -3.98
CA LEU A 259 4.57 -16.48 -2.91
C LEU A 259 5.14 -17.90 -2.88
N GLN A 260 5.30 -18.55 -4.03
CA GLN A 260 5.91 -19.88 -4.12
C GLN A 260 7.34 -19.89 -3.59
N HIS A 261 8.13 -18.86 -3.87
CA HIS A 261 9.48 -18.70 -3.33
C HIS A 261 9.46 -18.53 -1.81
N ALA A 262 8.57 -17.69 -1.27
CA ALA A 262 8.40 -17.52 0.17
C ALA A 262 8.03 -18.86 0.84
N LEU A 263 7.10 -19.62 0.27
CA LEU A 263 6.71 -20.95 0.76
C LEU A 263 7.84 -21.98 0.66
N ALA A 264 8.67 -21.92 -0.39
CA ALA A 264 9.84 -22.80 -0.53
C ALA A 264 10.90 -22.49 0.53
N LEU A 265 11.12 -21.20 0.85
CA LEU A 265 12.05 -20.75 1.89
C LEU A 265 11.61 -21.15 3.29
N GLU A 266 10.31 -21.32 3.54
CA GLU A 266 9.81 -21.86 4.81
C GLU A 266 10.07 -23.36 5.01
N SER A 267 10.37 -24.10 3.95
CA SER A 267 10.70 -25.52 4.07
C SER A 267 12.06 -25.73 4.75
N ASP A 268 12.25 -26.90 5.35
CA ASP A 268 13.51 -27.29 6.00
C ASP A 268 14.72 -27.20 5.05
N ALA A 269 14.49 -27.51 3.77
CA ALA A 269 15.54 -27.43 2.77
C ALA A 269 15.89 -26.00 2.37
N ALA A 270 14.97 -25.04 2.52
CA ALA A 270 15.16 -23.62 2.19
C ALA A 270 15.59 -23.32 0.74
N ARG A 271 15.31 -24.22 -0.22
CA ARG A 271 15.78 -24.08 -1.60
C ARG A 271 14.67 -23.66 -2.54
N ILE A 272 14.94 -22.67 -3.36
CA ILE A 272 14.08 -22.22 -4.45
C ILE A 272 14.42 -23.06 -5.69
N GLU A 273 13.86 -24.26 -5.76
CA GLU A 273 14.02 -25.19 -6.89
C GLU A 273 12.63 -25.49 -7.47
N ASP A 274 12.47 -25.53 -8.79
CA ASP A 274 11.18 -25.71 -9.47
C ASP A 274 10.37 -26.91 -8.93
N ARG A 275 11.05 -28.03 -8.66
CA ARG A 275 10.44 -29.25 -8.10
C ARG A 275 9.88 -29.12 -6.68
N LYS A 276 10.27 -28.07 -5.94
CA LYS A 276 9.84 -27.78 -4.56
C LYS A 276 8.82 -26.65 -4.50
N LEU A 277 8.57 -25.95 -5.60
CA LEU A 277 7.57 -24.91 -5.66
C LEU A 277 6.18 -25.53 -5.52
N ILE A 278 5.38 -24.98 -4.62
CA ILE A 278 4.02 -25.45 -4.39
C ILE A 278 3.16 -25.02 -5.59
N PRO A 279 2.53 -25.95 -6.33
CA PRO A 279 1.69 -25.58 -7.46
C PRO A 279 0.57 -24.62 -7.06
N ARG A 280 0.22 -23.68 -7.94
CA ARG A 280 -0.83 -22.68 -7.64
C ARG A 280 -2.16 -23.33 -7.28
N GLU A 281 -2.48 -24.51 -7.81
CA GLU A 281 -3.70 -25.27 -7.51
C GLU A 281 -3.73 -25.62 -6.03
N ASN A 282 -2.59 -26.06 -5.51
CA ASN A 282 -2.45 -26.45 -4.12
C ASN A 282 -2.52 -25.23 -3.20
N ILE A 283 -1.98 -24.07 -3.62
CA ILE A 283 -2.11 -22.80 -2.88
C ILE A 283 -3.58 -22.36 -2.83
N LEU A 284 -4.29 -22.35 -3.97
CA LEU A 284 -5.71 -22.02 -4.03
C LEU A 284 -6.55 -23.00 -3.22
N ARG A 285 -6.27 -24.31 -3.32
CA ARG A 285 -6.95 -25.37 -2.55
C ARG A 285 -6.69 -25.22 -1.05
N ALA A 286 -5.47 -24.89 -0.66
CA ALA A 286 -5.11 -24.64 0.73
C ALA A 286 -5.88 -23.42 1.28
N ALA A 287 -5.94 -22.31 0.56
CA ALA A 287 -6.59 -21.09 1.02
C ALA A 287 -8.12 -21.15 1.18
N ASN A 288 -8.76 -22.28 0.84
CA ASN A 288 -10.18 -22.55 1.07
C ASN A 288 -11.10 -21.39 0.67
N GLY A 289 -10.92 -20.83 -0.53
CA GLY A 289 -11.75 -19.75 -1.06
C GLY A 289 -11.56 -18.40 -0.37
N MET A 290 -10.50 -18.21 0.41
CA MET A 290 -10.11 -16.90 0.96
C MET A 290 -9.22 -16.10 0.01
N LEU A 291 -8.66 -16.77 -1.02
CA LEU A 291 -7.76 -16.17 -1.98
C LEU A 291 -8.27 -16.32 -3.42
N LYS A 292 -7.87 -15.36 -4.25
CA LYS A 292 -8.01 -15.36 -5.70
C LYS A 292 -6.66 -15.07 -6.36
N ILE A 293 -6.49 -15.56 -7.59
CA ILE A 293 -5.39 -15.20 -8.47
C ILE A 293 -6.01 -14.43 -9.64
N ASP A 294 -5.54 -13.20 -9.87
CA ASP A 294 -6.22 -12.25 -10.76
C ASP A 294 -6.04 -12.54 -12.26
N LYS A 295 -5.00 -13.29 -12.65
CA LYS A 295 -4.69 -13.62 -14.05
C LYS A 295 -4.24 -15.07 -14.18
N ALA A 296 -4.36 -15.64 -15.38
CA ALA A 296 -3.88 -16.98 -15.66
C ALA A 296 -2.34 -17.07 -15.75
N GLN A 297 -1.70 -16.08 -16.40
CA GLN A 297 -0.25 -16.07 -16.64
C GLN A 297 0.56 -15.73 -15.38
N ASP A 298 1.25 -16.73 -14.79
CA ASP A 298 1.94 -16.66 -13.49
C ASP A 298 2.82 -15.41 -13.32
N LYS A 299 3.59 -15.05 -14.35
CA LYS A 299 4.50 -13.89 -14.31
C LYS A 299 3.80 -12.55 -14.09
N LYS A 300 2.52 -12.45 -14.43
CA LYS A 300 1.68 -11.25 -14.27
C LYS A 300 0.56 -11.44 -13.25
N SER A 301 0.45 -12.64 -12.66
CA SER A 301 -0.61 -13.00 -11.72
C SER A 301 -0.25 -12.61 -10.29
N PHE A 302 -1.15 -11.90 -9.62
CA PHE A 302 -1.05 -11.57 -8.21
C PHE A 302 -2.06 -12.37 -7.39
N VAL A 303 -1.62 -12.75 -6.19
CA VAL A 303 -2.47 -13.40 -5.20
C VAL A 303 -3.15 -12.32 -4.37
N ARG A 304 -4.48 -12.37 -4.30
CA ARG A 304 -5.31 -11.39 -3.59
C ARG A 304 -6.26 -12.10 -2.65
N LEU A 305 -6.67 -11.40 -1.60
CA LEU A 305 -7.81 -11.81 -0.80
C LEU A 305 -9.08 -11.76 -1.68
N ILE A 306 -10.11 -12.54 -1.34
CA ILE A 306 -11.37 -12.51 -2.09
C ILE A 306 -12.02 -11.12 -2.10
N HIS A 307 -11.79 -10.33 -1.06
CA HIS A 307 -12.26 -8.96 -0.93
C HIS A 307 -11.26 -8.09 -0.16
N ASP A 308 -11.09 -6.82 -0.55
CA ASP A 308 -10.07 -5.94 0.04
C ASP A 308 -10.39 -5.53 1.49
N SER A 309 -11.68 -5.55 1.87
CA SER A 309 -12.08 -5.33 3.27
C SER A 309 -11.46 -6.33 4.24
N MET A 310 -10.96 -7.47 3.75
CA MET A 310 -10.25 -8.44 4.58
C MET A 310 -8.88 -7.94 5.09
N ARG A 311 -8.28 -6.94 4.44
CA ARG A 311 -7.00 -6.36 4.89
C ARG A 311 -7.11 -5.66 6.23
N VAL A 312 -8.32 -5.26 6.65
CA VAL A 312 -8.53 -4.61 7.96
C VAL A 312 -8.58 -5.61 9.12
N ILE A 313 -8.55 -6.91 8.80
CA ILE A 313 -8.61 -7.99 9.79
C ILE A 313 -7.21 -8.30 10.28
N GLU A 314 -7.01 -8.20 11.59
CA GLU A 314 -5.77 -8.63 12.21
C GLU A 314 -5.69 -10.16 12.22
N VAL A 315 -4.67 -10.72 11.57
CA VAL A 315 -4.46 -12.17 11.47
C VAL A 315 -4.44 -12.88 12.84
N PRO A 316 -3.82 -12.32 13.91
CA PRO A 316 -3.85 -12.93 15.23
C PRO A 316 -5.25 -13.10 15.83
N ASP A 317 -6.22 -12.29 15.44
CA ASP A 317 -7.62 -12.39 15.92
C ASP A 317 -8.35 -13.59 15.32
N LEU A 318 -7.89 -14.07 14.16
CA LEU A 318 -8.49 -15.21 13.48
C LEU A 318 -8.15 -16.53 14.17
N ASP A 319 -6.91 -16.67 14.62
CA ASP A 319 -6.43 -17.88 15.27
C ASP A 319 -5.08 -17.69 16.00
N PRO A 320 -4.87 -18.32 17.18
CA PRO A 320 -3.59 -18.27 17.88
C PRO A 320 -2.39 -18.78 17.07
N SER A 321 -2.60 -19.62 16.04
CA SER A 321 -1.55 -20.13 15.16
C SER A 321 -0.95 -19.05 14.24
N PHE A 322 -1.60 -17.89 14.13
CA PHE A 322 -1.11 -16.73 13.38
C PHE A 322 -0.28 -15.76 14.22
N LYS A 323 0.23 -16.20 15.37
CA LYS A 323 1.06 -15.36 16.25
C LYS A 323 2.28 -14.80 15.48
N TYR A 324 2.52 -13.50 15.64
CA TYR A 324 3.65 -12.76 15.06
C TYR A 324 3.81 -12.90 13.53
N PRO A 325 2.79 -12.51 12.75
CA PRO A 325 2.81 -12.69 11.30
C PRO A 325 3.95 -11.88 10.62
N HIS A 326 4.23 -10.66 11.10
CA HIS A 326 5.35 -9.87 10.60
C HIS A 326 6.71 -10.46 10.99
N THR A 327 6.88 -11.07 12.17
CA THR A 327 8.11 -11.80 12.51
C THR A 327 8.38 -12.91 11.52
N ARG A 328 7.34 -13.67 11.15
CA ARG A 328 7.43 -14.75 10.17
C ARG A 328 7.87 -14.23 8.79
N MET A 329 7.25 -13.15 8.29
CA MET A 329 7.61 -12.58 7.00
C MET A 329 9.01 -11.94 7.01
N ALA A 330 9.35 -11.18 8.05
CA ALA A 330 10.71 -10.68 8.29
C ALA A 330 11.71 -11.83 8.28
N ASN A 331 11.32 -12.97 8.86
CA ASN A 331 12.17 -14.14 8.89
C ASN A 331 12.51 -14.67 7.50
N LEU A 332 11.51 -14.75 6.63
CA LEU A 332 11.69 -15.19 5.26
C LEU A 332 12.50 -14.21 4.42
N CYS A 333 12.22 -12.91 4.54
CA CYS A 333 12.97 -11.89 3.81
C CYS A 333 14.45 -11.96 4.16
N LEU A 334 14.78 -11.93 5.46
CA LEU A 334 16.17 -12.07 5.91
C LEU A 334 16.77 -13.42 5.51
N LYS A 335 16.02 -14.53 5.61
CA LYS A 335 16.51 -15.87 5.20
C LYS A 335 16.87 -15.88 3.72
N TYR A 336 16.10 -15.17 2.89
CA TYR A 336 16.40 -15.04 1.47
C TYR A 336 17.63 -14.16 1.22
N LEU A 337 17.74 -13.02 1.90
CA LEU A 337 18.92 -12.14 1.80
C LEU A 337 20.21 -12.85 2.26
N GLU A 338 20.11 -13.85 3.14
CA GLU A 338 21.23 -14.71 3.56
C GLU A 338 21.54 -15.87 2.60
N HIS A 339 20.68 -16.12 1.62
CA HIS A 339 20.78 -17.28 0.73
C HIS A 339 21.99 -17.14 -0.22
N GLY A 340 22.71 -18.24 -0.46
CA GLY A 340 23.91 -18.23 -1.32
C GLY A 340 23.62 -17.72 -2.74
N ASP A 341 22.46 -18.11 -3.28
CA ASP A 341 22.05 -17.74 -4.65
C ASP A 341 21.42 -16.35 -4.74
N TYR A 342 21.26 -15.62 -3.63
CA TYR A 342 20.59 -14.31 -3.61
C TYR A 342 21.21 -13.33 -4.62
N SER A 343 22.54 -13.30 -4.72
CA SER A 343 23.24 -12.37 -5.61
C SER A 343 22.97 -12.65 -7.10
N GLU A 344 22.75 -13.90 -7.47
CA GLU A 344 22.35 -14.28 -8.83
C GLU A 344 20.87 -13.94 -9.03
N HIS A 345 20.03 -14.35 -8.09
CA HIS A 345 18.57 -14.15 -8.15
C HIS A 345 18.18 -12.67 -8.22
N SER A 346 18.89 -11.79 -7.51
CA SER A 346 18.63 -10.34 -7.50
C SER A 346 18.89 -9.67 -8.85
N ASN A 347 19.59 -10.33 -9.77
CA ASN A 347 19.82 -9.80 -11.12
C ASN A 347 18.65 -10.12 -12.08
N ASP A 348 17.78 -11.08 -11.74
CA ASP A 348 16.63 -11.50 -12.54
C ASP A 348 15.34 -11.46 -11.72
N ASN A 349 14.81 -10.26 -11.51
CA ASN A 349 13.55 -10.05 -10.79
C ASN A 349 12.34 -10.69 -11.48
N ALA A 350 12.42 -10.94 -12.79
CA ALA A 350 11.33 -11.57 -13.54
C ALA A 350 11.22 -13.06 -13.20
N LYS A 351 12.37 -13.73 -13.01
CA LYS A 351 12.43 -15.12 -12.56
C LYS A 351 12.32 -15.25 -11.05
N PHE A 352 12.89 -14.30 -10.29
CA PHE A 352 12.95 -14.35 -8.82
C PHE A 352 12.28 -13.13 -8.15
N PRO A 353 10.96 -12.93 -8.34
CA PRO A 353 10.28 -11.71 -7.88
C PRO A 353 10.28 -11.52 -6.36
N PHE A 354 10.36 -12.60 -5.56
CA PHE A 354 10.47 -12.49 -4.11
C PHE A 354 11.80 -11.86 -3.64
N SER A 355 12.85 -11.83 -4.48
CA SER A 355 14.14 -11.24 -4.10
C SER A 355 14.05 -9.72 -3.98
N ALA A 356 13.33 -9.09 -4.91
CA ALA A 356 13.01 -7.67 -4.87
C ALA A 356 12.13 -7.34 -3.66
N TYR A 357 11.05 -8.11 -3.46
CA TYR A 357 10.17 -7.94 -2.30
C TYR A 357 10.92 -8.05 -0.97
N ALA A 358 11.78 -9.06 -0.82
CA ALA A 358 12.57 -9.26 0.39
C ALA A 358 13.54 -8.10 0.63
N LEU A 359 14.20 -7.58 -0.40
CA LEU A 359 15.13 -6.45 -0.29
C LEU A 359 14.42 -5.14 0.07
N GLU A 360 13.22 -4.93 -0.46
CA GLU A 360 12.43 -3.72 -0.26
C GLU A 360 11.79 -3.69 1.12
N HIS A 361 11.22 -4.81 1.58
CA HIS A 361 10.33 -4.83 2.76
C HIS A 361 10.84 -5.61 3.98
N TRP A 362 12.05 -6.18 3.95
CA TRP A 362 12.57 -6.90 5.13
C TRP A 362 12.53 -6.03 6.38
N ALA A 363 12.90 -4.76 6.27
CA ALA A 363 12.99 -3.86 7.41
C ALA A 363 11.63 -3.36 7.87
N ASP A 364 10.68 -3.14 6.97
CA ASP A 364 9.30 -2.83 7.33
C ASP A 364 8.69 -3.94 8.18
N HIS A 365 8.91 -5.19 7.80
CA HIS A 365 8.46 -6.33 8.59
C HIS A 365 9.18 -6.45 9.93
N VAL A 366 10.48 -6.13 10.00
CA VAL A 366 11.19 -6.05 11.28
C VAL A 366 10.58 -4.97 12.17
N ARG A 367 10.35 -3.77 11.64
CA ARG A 367 9.74 -2.63 12.37
C ARG A 367 8.36 -2.98 12.91
N LEU A 368 7.48 -3.55 12.07
CA LEU A 368 6.14 -3.98 12.45
C LEU A 368 6.13 -5.18 13.42
N ALA A 369 7.19 -6.00 13.42
CA ALA A 369 7.34 -7.08 14.38
C ALA A 369 7.84 -6.58 15.74
N CYS A 370 8.79 -5.64 15.75
CA CYS A 370 9.33 -5.03 16.97
C CYS A 370 8.27 -4.22 17.74
N SER A 371 7.33 -3.58 17.06
CA SER A 371 6.25 -2.82 17.72
C SER A 371 5.25 -3.69 18.51
N ARG A 372 5.28 -5.02 18.31
CA ARG A 372 4.44 -6.00 19.01
C ARG A 372 5.20 -6.82 20.07
N GLU A 373 6.32 -6.29 20.57
CA GLU A 373 7.15 -6.86 21.65
C GLU A 373 7.69 -8.28 21.36
N ASP A 374 7.93 -8.63 20.10
CA ASP A 374 8.59 -9.89 19.75
C ASP A 374 10.12 -9.73 19.77
N ASP A 375 10.75 -10.00 20.91
CA ASP A 375 12.21 -9.94 21.06
C ASP A 375 12.99 -10.90 20.15
N SER A 376 12.34 -11.93 19.59
CA SER A 376 13.02 -12.92 18.75
C SER A 376 13.55 -12.32 17.45
N ILE A 377 12.79 -11.40 16.84
CA ILE A 377 13.20 -10.75 15.59
C ILE A 377 14.37 -9.79 15.83
N THR A 378 14.35 -9.03 16.94
CA THR A 378 15.38 -8.08 17.34
C THR A 378 16.74 -8.77 17.50
N LYS A 379 16.77 -9.97 18.08
CA LYS A 379 17.98 -10.81 18.16
C LYS A 379 18.46 -11.26 16.78
N ARG A 380 17.55 -11.73 15.94
CA ARG A 380 17.88 -12.23 14.61
C ARG A 380 18.43 -11.13 13.70
N ILE A 381 17.83 -9.94 13.70
CA ILE A 381 18.34 -8.81 12.91
C ILE A 381 19.71 -8.34 13.41
N GLY A 382 19.96 -8.38 14.73
CA GLY A 382 21.28 -8.10 15.29
C GLY A 382 22.38 -9.03 14.75
N ILE A 383 22.12 -10.35 14.72
CA ILE A 383 23.02 -11.34 14.13
C ILE A 383 23.21 -11.10 12.63
N PHE A 384 22.13 -10.75 11.94
CA PHE A 384 22.16 -10.51 10.51
C PHE A 384 23.03 -9.30 10.15
N LEU A 385 22.86 -8.18 10.84
CA LEU A 385 23.57 -6.92 10.62
C LEU A 385 24.99 -6.89 11.22
N ALA A 386 25.33 -7.83 12.11
CA ALA A 386 26.68 -7.95 12.67
C ALA A 386 27.77 -8.25 11.61
N LYS A 387 27.38 -8.69 10.40
CA LYS A 387 28.32 -8.98 9.30
C LYS A 387 28.41 -7.78 8.34
N PRO A 388 29.53 -7.04 8.28
CA PRO A 388 29.65 -5.85 7.42
C PRO A 388 29.43 -6.13 5.93
N GLY A 389 29.76 -7.34 5.46
CA GLY A 389 29.50 -7.77 4.08
C GLY A 389 28.02 -7.78 3.73
N ARG A 390 27.13 -8.12 4.68
CA ARG A 390 25.67 -8.11 4.47
C ARG A 390 25.12 -6.69 4.43
N VAL A 391 25.59 -5.84 5.34
CA VAL A 391 25.26 -4.41 5.36
C VAL A 391 25.61 -3.78 4.00
N ARG A 392 26.82 -4.04 3.51
CA ARG A 392 27.28 -3.56 2.18
C ARG A 392 26.43 -4.11 1.04
N GLN A 393 26.11 -5.40 1.06
CA GLN A 393 25.28 -6.03 0.04
C GLN A 393 23.89 -5.41 -0.01
N ILE A 394 23.22 -5.22 1.13
CA ILE A 394 21.91 -4.56 1.17
C ILE A 394 22.02 -3.14 0.64
N ALA A 395 22.97 -2.34 1.13
CA ALA A 395 23.14 -0.96 0.67
C ALA A 395 23.31 -0.89 -0.86
N GLN A 396 24.18 -1.74 -1.41
CA GLN A 396 24.42 -1.81 -2.84
C GLN A 396 23.18 -2.27 -3.62
N ARG A 397 22.48 -3.31 -3.18
CA ARG A 397 21.29 -3.81 -3.90
C ARG A 397 20.11 -2.84 -3.79
N THR A 398 19.91 -2.21 -2.65
CA THR A 398 18.92 -1.13 -2.49
C THR A 398 19.23 0.05 -3.40
N LYS A 399 20.53 0.37 -3.55
CA LYS A 399 20.98 1.36 -4.52
C LYS A 399 20.57 0.96 -5.95
N GLU A 400 20.90 -0.26 -6.37
CA GLU A 400 20.56 -0.77 -7.71
C GLU A 400 19.05 -0.78 -7.95
N LEU A 401 18.25 -1.20 -6.97
CA LEU A 401 16.79 -1.23 -7.04
C LEU A 401 16.21 0.18 -7.21
N LYS A 402 16.54 1.11 -6.29
CA LYS A 402 16.00 2.48 -6.30
C LYS A 402 16.58 3.37 -7.40
N SER A 403 17.73 3.03 -7.98
CA SER A 403 18.33 3.79 -9.10
C SER A 403 17.48 3.76 -10.38
N ARG A 404 16.50 2.87 -10.47
CA ARG A 404 15.53 2.80 -11.58
C ARG A 404 14.47 3.89 -11.49
N GLU A 405 14.26 4.46 -10.31
CA GLU A 405 13.19 5.42 -10.00
C GLU A 405 13.71 6.84 -9.78
N VAL A 406 14.96 6.94 -9.30
CA VAL A 406 15.57 8.17 -8.79
C VAL A 406 16.98 8.36 -9.37
N ASP A 407 17.48 9.61 -9.39
CA ASP A 407 18.85 9.91 -9.80
C ASP A 407 19.88 9.06 -9.02
N SER A 408 20.52 8.16 -9.77
CA SER A 408 21.54 7.25 -9.28
C SER A 408 22.73 7.94 -8.60
N ASN A 409 23.03 9.21 -8.94
CA ASN A 409 24.15 9.94 -8.38
C ASN A 409 23.90 10.37 -6.93
N GLU A 410 22.71 10.87 -6.60
CA GLU A 410 22.38 11.24 -5.22
C GLU A 410 22.30 10.02 -4.32
N LEU A 411 21.69 8.94 -4.80
CA LEU A 411 21.64 7.66 -4.08
C LEU A 411 23.03 7.09 -3.82
N SER A 412 23.94 7.23 -4.80
CA SER A 412 25.32 6.80 -4.65
C SER A 412 26.02 7.49 -3.48
N LYS A 413 25.72 8.75 -3.19
CA LYS A 413 26.33 9.45 -2.04
C LYS A 413 25.90 8.86 -0.70
N TRP A 414 24.73 8.23 -0.62
CA TRP A 414 24.18 7.69 0.62
C TRP A 414 24.42 6.19 0.80
N LEU A 415 24.29 5.38 -0.25
CA LEU A 415 24.35 3.92 -0.10
C LEU A 415 25.66 3.29 -0.58
N SER A 416 26.61 4.07 -1.10
CA SER A 416 27.92 3.52 -1.48
C SER A 416 28.76 3.25 -0.24
N ASN A 417 29.32 2.04 -0.16
CA ASN A 417 30.26 1.61 0.89
C ASN A 417 29.72 1.67 2.33
N VAL A 418 28.40 1.65 2.53
CA VAL A 418 27.82 1.56 3.89
C VAL A 418 28.16 0.19 4.48
N THR A 419 28.93 0.19 5.57
CA THR A 419 29.34 -1.03 6.29
C THR A 419 28.92 -1.04 7.75
N ASN A 420 28.50 0.12 8.28
CA ASN A 420 28.06 0.24 9.66
C ASN A 420 26.56 -0.06 9.77
N PRO A 421 26.16 -1.03 10.62
CA PRO A 421 24.75 -1.40 10.77
C PRO A 421 23.87 -0.28 11.34
N ILE A 422 24.43 0.68 12.10
CA ILE A 422 23.66 1.79 12.69
C ILE A 422 23.09 2.68 11.58
N HIS A 423 23.87 2.96 10.54
CA HIS A 423 23.43 3.75 9.38
C HIS A 423 22.35 3.04 8.56
N ILE A 424 22.43 1.72 8.40
CA ILE A 424 21.36 0.94 7.76
C ILE A 424 20.10 0.91 8.63
N CYS A 425 20.22 0.72 9.94
CA CYS A 425 19.06 0.82 10.82
C CYS A 425 18.40 2.20 10.75
N ALA A 426 19.19 3.27 10.69
CA ALA A 426 18.68 4.62 10.55
C ALA A 426 17.99 4.86 9.21
N TRP A 427 18.54 4.33 8.10
CA TRP A 427 17.92 4.40 6.77
C TRP A 427 16.58 3.67 6.68
N TYR A 428 16.41 2.59 7.44
CA TYR A 428 15.24 1.71 7.36
C TYR A 428 14.26 1.87 8.55
N ASP A 429 14.43 2.93 9.32
CA ASP A 429 13.60 3.26 10.48
C ASP A 429 13.54 2.18 11.58
N LEU A 430 14.67 1.52 11.88
CA LEU A 430 14.76 0.47 12.89
C LEU A 430 15.10 1.05 14.28
N SER A 431 14.25 1.93 14.80
CA SER A 431 14.44 2.65 16.07
C SER A 431 14.72 1.73 17.28
N GLY A 432 14.04 0.59 17.37
CA GLY A 432 14.30 -0.42 18.42
C GLY A 432 15.72 -0.99 18.39
N MET A 433 16.33 -1.11 17.20
CA MET A 433 17.73 -1.52 17.08
C MET A 433 18.70 -0.40 17.47
N ILE A 434 18.33 0.87 17.22
CA ILE A 434 19.11 2.02 17.67
C ILE A 434 19.19 2.06 19.19
N LYS A 435 18.06 1.90 19.89
CA LYS A 435 18.01 1.81 21.37
C LYS A 435 18.92 0.69 21.89
N ARG A 436 18.82 -0.50 21.28
CA ARG A 436 19.69 -1.62 21.65
C ARG A 436 21.18 -1.35 21.42
N PHE A 437 21.54 -0.64 20.36
CA PHE A 437 22.93 -0.24 20.14
C PHE A 437 23.42 0.74 21.20
N ASP A 438 22.56 1.64 21.69
CA ASP A 438 22.85 2.51 22.82
C ASP A 438 23.04 1.71 24.12
N ASP A 439 22.13 0.77 24.41
CA ASP A 439 22.20 -0.13 25.56
C ASP A 439 23.49 -0.98 25.56
N ASP A 440 23.95 -1.39 24.37
CA ASP A 440 25.23 -2.09 24.15
C ASP A 440 26.46 -1.16 24.30
N GLY A 441 26.26 0.14 24.58
CA GLY A 441 27.31 1.14 24.74
C GLY A 441 27.97 1.57 23.42
N ARG A 442 27.31 1.38 22.28
CA ARG A 442 27.86 1.74 20.97
C ARG A 442 27.66 3.22 20.69
N LYS A 443 28.69 3.83 20.09
CA LYS A 443 28.63 5.23 19.66
C LYS A 443 27.64 5.41 18.49
N LEU A 444 26.58 6.18 18.69
CA LEU A 444 25.51 6.39 17.70
C LEU A 444 25.73 7.58 16.75
N ASP A 445 26.64 8.49 17.08
CA ASP A 445 26.98 9.68 16.29
C ASP A 445 28.19 9.45 15.36
N VAL A 446 28.53 8.19 15.04
CA VAL A 446 29.71 7.87 14.23
C VAL A 446 29.48 8.30 12.78
N PRO A 447 30.24 9.27 12.23
CA PRO A 447 30.18 9.57 10.81
C PRO A 447 30.83 8.43 10.01
N LEU A 448 30.32 8.13 8.83
CA LEU A 448 31.03 7.25 7.89
C LEU A 448 32.16 8.03 7.18
N ASP A 449 33.31 7.37 6.96
CA ASP A 449 34.54 7.97 6.42
C ASP A 449 34.51 8.38 4.93
N HIS A 450 33.33 8.43 4.30
CA HIS A 450 33.18 8.85 2.89
C HIS A 450 32.90 10.36 2.76
N GLU A 451 32.86 10.84 1.51
CA GLU A 451 32.52 12.23 1.17
C GLU A 451 31.24 12.67 1.92
N GLY A 452 31.38 13.67 2.80
CA GLY A 452 30.28 14.25 3.57
C GLY A 452 30.21 13.86 5.05
N LYS A 453 31.05 12.92 5.56
CA LYS A 453 31.11 12.53 6.99
C LYS A 453 29.72 12.38 7.63
N ARG A 454 28.86 11.58 7.00
CA ARG A 454 27.43 11.55 7.34
C ARG A 454 27.12 10.69 8.56
N THR A 455 26.27 11.20 9.45
CA THR A 455 25.86 10.51 10.70
C THR A 455 24.60 9.67 10.50
N PRO A 456 24.30 8.70 11.38
CA PRO A 456 23.05 7.94 11.31
C PRO A 456 21.80 8.83 11.35
N LEU A 457 21.82 9.91 12.14
CA LEU A 457 20.72 10.88 12.17
C LEU A 457 20.43 11.46 10.77
N GLN A 458 21.47 11.78 10.00
CA GLN A 458 21.30 12.30 8.65
C GLN A 458 20.74 11.24 7.68
N TYR A 459 21.06 9.95 7.87
CA TYR A 459 20.45 8.85 7.10
C TYR A 459 18.97 8.69 7.41
N ALA A 460 18.58 8.83 8.68
CA ALA A 460 17.17 8.79 9.08
C ALA A 460 16.42 10.01 8.51
N CYS A 461 16.99 11.21 8.60
CA CYS A 461 16.39 12.43 8.08
C CYS A 461 16.17 12.39 6.56
N VAL A 462 17.16 11.90 5.77
CA VAL A 462 17.05 11.93 4.31
C VAL A 462 16.01 10.93 3.76
N ASN A 463 15.81 9.81 4.45
CA ASN A 463 14.83 8.79 4.05
C ASN A 463 13.52 8.88 4.86
N SER A 464 13.28 10.02 5.51
CA SER A 464 12.04 10.34 6.26
C SER A 464 11.68 9.33 7.38
N CYS A 465 12.68 8.76 8.04
CA CYS A 465 12.51 7.77 9.12
C CYS A 465 12.19 8.45 10.46
N LEU A 466 10.92 8.78 10.67
CA LEU A 466 10.43 9.63 11.76
C LEU A 466 10.77 9.08 13.15
N GLU A 467 10.43 7.82 13.43
CA GLU A 467 10.59 7.16 14.73
C GLU A 467 12.06 7.03 15.14
N THR A 468 12.94 6.80 14.15
CA THR A 468 14.38 6.74 14.36
C THR A 468 15.00 8.12 14.58
N VAL A 469 14.51 9.15 13.89
CA VAL A 469 14.91 10.55 14.19
C VAL A 469 14.54 10.88 15.64
N GLU A 470 13.32 10.59 16.07
CA GLU A 470 12.86 10.83 17.46
C GLU A 470 13.79 10.16 18.46
N THR A 471 14.01 8.86 18.26
CA THR A 471 14.87 8.05 19.13
C THR A 471 16.30 8.59 19.19
N LEU A 472 16.89 8.98 18.06
CA LEU A 472 18.25 9.52 18.03
C LEU A 472 18.34 10.88 18.74
N LEU A 473 17.33 11.74 18.59
CA LEU A 473 17.28 13.04 19.27
C LEU A 473 17.12 12.86 20.79
N ASP A 474 16.27 11.93 21.24
CA ASP A 474 16.08 11.59 22.65
C ASP A 474 17.37 11.06 23.29
N LEU A 475 18.14 10.28 22.53
CA LEU A 475 19.47 9.78 22.92
C LEU A 475 20.58 10.84 22.80
N LYS A 476 20.21 12.10 22.53
CA LYS A 476 21.11 13.27 22.51
C LYS A 476 22.31 13.11 21.57
N VAL A 477 22.14 12.40 20.44
CA VAL A 477 23.23 12.23 19.46
C VAL A 477 23.57 13.53 18.73
N LEU A 478 22.62 14.47 18.69
CA LEU A 478 22.78 15.78 18.05
C LEU A 478 23.47 16.77 18.99
N LYS A 479 24.77 17.01 18.77
CA LYS A 479 25.67 17.69 19.72
C LYS A 479 26.01 19.13 19.36
N SER A 480 25.85 19.53 18.10
CA SER A 480 26.22 20.86 17.63
C SER A 480 25.19 21.48 16.68
N ASN A 481 25.20 22.81 16.59
CA ASN A 481 24.37 23.54 15.63
C ASN A 481 24.74 23.19 14.18
N GLU A 482 26.01 22.94 13.89
CA GLU A 482 26.45 22.49 12.57
C GLU A 482 25.82 21.15 12.15
N GLU A 483 25.73 20.19 13.08
CA GLU A 483 25.05 18.92 12.83
C GLU A 483 23.54 19.13 12.63
N ALA A 484 22.92 20.05 13.38
CA ALA A 484 21.50 20.35 13.28
C ALA A 484 21.17 20.96 11.92
N HIS A 485 22.01 21.89 11.45
CA HIS A 485 21.92 22.48 10.12
C HIS A 485 21.98 21.42 9.02
N LYS A 486 22.95 20.51 9.10
CA LYS A 486 23.09 19.43 8.12
C LYS A 486 21.89 18.46 8.17
N ALA A 487 21.40 18.12 9.36
CA ALA A 487 20.23 17.24 9.54
C ALA A 487 18.95 17.86 8.93
N ILE A 488 18.68 19.13 9.22
CA ILE A 488 17.57 19.89 8.63
C ILE A 488 17.71 19.98 7.11
N TRP A 489 18.93 20.26 6.64
CA TRP A 489 19.18 20.34 5.20
C TRP A 489 18.87 19.02 4.48
N VAL A 490 19.35 17.87 5.00
CA VAL A 490 19.04 16.58 4.37
C VAL A 490 17.57 16.20 4.50
N ALA A 491 16.90 16.59 5.59
CA ALA A 491 15.45 16.38 5.75
C ALA A 491 14.65 17.17 4.72
N ILE A 492 14.97 18.45 4.49
CA ILE A 492 14.28 19.30 3.51
C ILE A 492 14.42 18.75 2.09
N ASN A 493 15.62 18.32 1.71
CA ASN A 493 15.86 17.82 0.35
C ASN A 493 15.34 16.39 0.18
N GLY A 494 15.31 15.59 1.25
CA GLY A 494 14.98 14.17 1.17
C GLY A 494 15.91 13.39 0.24
N TYR A 495 15.59 12.12 0.03
CA TYR A 495 16.26 11.26 -0.92
C TYR A 495 15.57 11.38 -2.29
N GLY A 496 16.28 11.88 -3.31
CA GLY A 496 15.81 11.83 -4.70
C GLY A 496 14.95 12.98 -5.20
N LEU A 497 14.73 14.03 -4.40
CA LEU A 497 13.87 15.15 -4.76
C LEU A 497 14.71 16.37 -5.17
N SER A 498 15.12 16.40 -6.43
CA SER A 498 15.45 17.67 -7.10
C SER A 498 14.19 18.40 -7.57
N ASP A 499 13.01 17.74 -7.54
CA ASP A 499 11.72 18.29 -7.95
C ASP A 499 10.65 18.08 -6.84
N PRO A 500 10.14 19.15 -6.20
CA PRO A 500 9.06 19.10 -5.21
C PRO A 500 7.79 18.40 -5.73
N LYS A 501 7.55 18.35 -7.04
CA LYS A 501 6.34 17.78 -7.67
C LYS A 501 6.27 16.25 -7.64
N ARG A 502 7.34 15.57 -7.22
CA ARG A 502 7.42 14.10 -7.16
C ARG A 502 7.20 13.51 -5.76
N CYS A 503 7.09 14.34 -4.73
CA CYS A 503 6.89 13.90 -3.35
C CYS A 503 5.41 13.62 -3.07
N SER A 504 5.08 12.56 -2.34
CA SER A 504 3.72 12.39 -1.82
C SER A 504 3.45 13.36 -0.67
N GLU A 505 2.17 13.69 -0.41
CA GLU A 505 1.78 14.54 0.72
C GLU A 505 2.22 13.95 2.07
N GLU A 506 2.14 12.62 2.21
CA GLU A 506 2.57 11.90 3.41
C GLU A 506 4.10 12.00 3.63
N GLU A 507 4.89 11.87 2.57
CA GLU A 507 6.35 12.02 2.63
C GLU A 507 6.76 13.46 2.97
N GLU A 508 6.08 14.47 2.42
CA GLU A 508 6.32 15.87 2.76
C GLU A 508 5.98 16.13 4.24
N MET A 509 4.83 15.64 4.72
CA MET A 509 4.42 15.75 6.12
C MET A 509 5.42 15.10 7.07
N CYS A 510 5.95 13.92 6.74
CA CYS A 510 6.98 13.27 7.55
C CYS A 510 8.26 14.12 7.64
N ARG A 511 8.71 14.71 6.52
CA ARG A 511 9.89 15.59 6.50
C ARG A 511 9.67 16.86 7.29
N VAL A 512 8.49 17.48 7.20
CA VAL A 512 8.12 18.66 8.01
C VAL A 512 8.21 18.33 9.49
N ARG A 513 7.61 17.21 9.92
CA ARG A 513 7.64 16.76 11.32
C ARG A 513 9.06 16.47 11.82
N ILE A 514 9.92 15.89 10.98
CA ILE A 514 11.34 15.69 11.30
C ILE A 514 12.04 17.04 11.54
N VAL A 515 11.80 18.05 10.71
CA VAL A 515 12.39 19.38 10.91
C VAL A 515 11.86 20.02 12.19
N GLU A 516 10.55 19.93 12.48
CA GLU A 516 9.96 20.40 13.74
C GLU A 516 10.65 19.78 14.96
N MET A 517 10.87 18.46 14.93
CA MET A 517 11.53 17.74 16.02
C MET A 517 12.98 18.20 16.22
N ILE A 518 13.70 18.51 15.15
CA ILE A 518 15.07 19.03 15.25
C ILE A 518 15.08 20.47 15.79
N LEU A 519 14.11 21.30 15.40
CA LEU A 519 13.99 22.69 15.86
C LEU A 519 13.51 22.80 17.33
N LYS A 520 12.76 21.81 17.81
CA LYS A 520 12.14 21.82 19.15
C LYS A 520 13.17 21.99 20.26
N ASP A 521 12.93 22.97 21.13
CA ASP A 521 13.71 23.27 22.34
C ASP A 521 15.21 23.54 22.12
N ARG A 522 15.61 23.99 20.93
CA ARG A 522 17.01 24.34 20.60
C ARG A 522 17.17 25.79 20.18
N ASP A 523 18.20 26.44 20.70
CA ASP A 523 18.64 27.76 20.24
C ASP A 523 19.55 27.60 19.02
N LEU A 524 18.95 27.63 17.83
CA LEU A 524 19.64 27.45 16.54
C LEU A 524 19.78 28.79 15.82
N SER A 525 20.92 29.03 15.16
CA SER A 525 21.13 30.17 14.26
C SER A 525 21.53 29.65 12.88
N PHE A 526 20.70 29.89 11.86
CA PHE A 526 20.93 29.38 10.49
C PHE A 526 21.69 30.36 9.59
N ASP A 527 22.41 31.30 10.20
CA ASP A 527 23.11 32.39 9.49
C ASP A 527 24.43 31.92 8.88
N SER A 528 24.95 30.78 9.36
CA SER A 528 26.13 30.14 8.78
C SER A 528 25.82 29.56 7.40
N ALA A 529 26.68 29.82 6.43
CA ALA A 529 26.61 29.18 5.13
C ALA A 529 26.79 27.65 5.22
N ILE A 530 25.92 26.89 4.56
CA ILE A 530 25.94 25.41 4.57
C ILE A 530 26.40 24.86 3.21
N PHE A 531 26.47 25.72 2.19
CA PHE A 531 26.72 25.36 0.80
C PHE A 531 28.02 25.95 0.25
N ASN A 532 28.51 25.35 -0.83
CA ASN A 532 29.29 26.07 -1.83
C ASN A 532 28.49 27.30 -2.28
N GLN A 533 29.09 28.48 -2.38
CA GLN A 533 28.43 29.76 -2.67
C GLN A 533 27.85 30.52 -1.46
N GLY A 534 28.14 30.16 -0.21
CA GLY A 534 27.81 31.00 0.95
C GLY A 534 26.32 31.05 1.34
N ARG A 535 25.48 30.12 0.88
CA ARG A 535 24.01 30.19 1.08
C ARG A 535 23.56 29.64 2.44
N THR A 536 22.44 30.16 2.96
CA THR A 536 21.77 29.68 4.19
C THR A 536 20.65 28.67 3.89
N VAL A 537 20.11 27.98 4.92
CA VAL A 537 18.94 27.09 4.76
C VAL A 537 17.74 27.85 4.21
N LEU A 538 17.48 29.06 4.72
CA LEU A 538 16.34 29.87 4.31
C LEU A 538 16.45 30.30 2.85
N MET A 539 17.66 30.66 2.37
CA MET A 539 17.86 30.95 0.95
C MET A 539 17.54 29.74 0.09
N HIS A 540 17.91 28.54 0.53
CA HIS A 540 17.65 27.29 -0.19
C HIS A 540 16.15 26.96 -0.26
N THR A 541 15.43 27.03 0.87
CA THR A 541 13.99 26.73 0.91
C THR A 541 13.19 27.68 0.02
N VAL A 542 13.51 28.97 0.04
CA VAL A 542 12.86 29.99 -0.79
C VAL A 542 13.19 29.80 -2.27
N MET A 543 14.46 29.55 -2.61
CA MET A 543 14.92 29.36 -3.98
C MET A 543 14.29 28.14 -4.66
N PHE A 544 14.04 27.06 -3.92
CA PHE A 544 13.40 25.84 -4.46
C PHE A 544 11.89 25.76 -4.23
N GLY A 545 11.30 26.77 -3.57
CA GLY A 545 9.86 26.84 -3.35
C GLY A 545 9.33 25.88 -2.27
N PHE A 546 10.17 25.50 -1.32
CA PHE A 546 9.84 24.69 -0.16
C PHE A 546 9.12 25.53 0.91
N LEU A 547 7.91 26.01 0.59
CA LEU A 547 7.19 27.02 1.38
C LEU A 547 6.88 26.59 2.81
N GLN A 548 6.49 25.31 3.01
CA GLN A 548 6.20 24.79 4.35
C GLN A 548 7.43 24.87 5.26
N PHE A 549 8.59 24.43 4.76
CA PHE A 549 9.85 24.50 5.50
C PHE A 549 10.33 25.94 5.75
N ALA A 550 10.17 26.83 4.77
CA ALA A 550 10.49 28.25 4.97
C ALA A 550 9.60 28.89 6.05
N SER A 551 8.32 28.52 6.07
CA SER A 551 7.36 29.02 7.07
C SER A 551 7.68 28.46 8.46
N LEU A 552 8.08 27.20 8.54
CA LEU A 552 8.51 26.56 9.79
C LEU A 552 9.76 27.22 10.38
N LEU A 553 10.74 27.57 9.54
CA LEU A 553 11.95 28.27 9.99
C LEU A 553 11.68 29.70 10.50
N LEU A 554 10.67 30.36 9.93
CA LEU A 554 10.25 31.72 10.29
C LEU A 554 9.16 31.74 11.37
N ASN A 555 8.78 30.59 11.93
CA ASN A 555 7.77 30.52 12.97
C ASN A 555 8.28 31.26 14.23
N PRO A 556 7.62 32.31 14.73
CA PRO A 556 8.03 33.05 15.92
C PRO A 556 8.11 32.21 17.19
N GLU A 557 7.37 31.09 17.25
CA GLU A 557 7.42 30.15 18.37
C GLU A 557 8.64 29.23 18.32
N ALA A 558 9.28 29.10 17.15
CA ALA A 558 10.54 28.38 17.03
C ALA A 558 11.66 29.22 17.65
N LYS A 559 12.52 28.62 18.48
CA LYS A 559 13.71 29.27 19.08
C LYS A 559 14.85 29.44 18.07
N VAL A 560 14.51 29.93 16.88
CA VAL A 560 15.41 30.07 15.77
C VAL A 560 15.78 31.54 15.59
N VAL A 561 17.08 31.82 15.62
CA VAL A 561 17.63 33.13 15.28
C VAL A 561 17.96 33.15 13.79
N LEU A 562 17.38 34.10 13.06
CA LEU A 562 17.60 34.32 11.63
C LEU A 562 17.95 35.77 11.37
N ASP A 563 19.09 36.00 10.73
CA ASP A 563 19.42 37.27 10.09
C ASP A 563 19.01 37.23 8.61
N MET A 564 17.96 38.00 8.29
CA MET A 564 17.42 38.13 6.94
C MET A 564 18.37 38.84 5.97
N ASN A 565 19.45 39.47 6.46
CA ASN A 565 20.42 40.21 5.68
C ASN A 565 21.67 39.41 5.33
N VAL A 566 21.80 38.17 5.79
CA VAL A 566 22.90 37.30 5.37
C VAL A 566 22.93 37.24 3.85
N GLN A 567 24.13 37.35 3.28
CA GLN A 567 24.36 37.36 1.85
C GLN A 567 25.12 36.11 1.43
N ASP A 568 24.73 35.55 0.28
CA ASP A 568 25.51 34.53 -0.38
C ASP A 568 26.80 35.13 -1.01
N GLU A 569 27.69 34.29 -1.57
CA GLU A 569 28.94 34.74 -2.21
C GLU A 569 28.72 35.72 -3.37
N LYS A 570 27.49 35.86 -3.88
CA LYS A 570 27.11 36.82 -4.93
C LYS A 570 26.39 38.05 -4.36
N GLY A 571 26.36 38.24 -3.05
CA GLY A 571 25.72 39.37 -2.38
C GLY A 571 24.19 39.26 -2.28
N ARG A 572 23.61 38.07 -2.49
CA ARG A 572 22.14 37.88 -2.58
C ARG A 572 21.57 37.40 -1.25
N THR A 573 20.46 38.00 -0.82
CA THR A 573 19.73 37.64 0.40
C THR A 573 18.61 36.64 0.13
N ALA A 574 17.98 36.10 1.18
CA ALA A 574 16.80 35.22 1.02
C ALA A 574 15.64 35.93 0.28
N LEU A 575 15.42 37.22 0.54
CA LEU A 575 14.41 38.03 -0.16
C LEU A 575 14.73 38.18 -1.66
N TRP A 576 16.01 38.31 -2.03
CA TRP A 576 16.42 38.33 -3.43
C TRP A 576 16.02 37.04 -4.14
N HIS A 577 16.28 35.87 -3.52
CA HIS A 577 15.94 34.56 -4.11
C HIS A 577 14.42 34.36 -4.23
N ALA A 578 13.64 34.94 -3.31
CA ALA A 578 12.19 34.96 -3.41
C ALA A 578 11.72 35.79 -4.63
N ALA A 579 12.26 37.00 -4.80
CA ALA A 579 11.90 37.89 -5.91
C ALA A 579 12.21 37.28 -7.29
N GLU A 580 13.28 36.50 -7.38
CA GLU A 580 13.79 35.90 -8.62
C GLU A 580 13.23 34.52 -8.95
N ASN A 581 12.39 33.94 -8.09
CA ASN A 581 11.80 32.63 -8.37
C ASN A 581 10.50 32.78 -9.19
N PRO A 582 10.50 32.54 -10.51
CA PRO A 582 9.30 32.66 -11.35
C PRO A 582 8.28 31.53 -11.13
N GLY A 583 8.65 30.44 -10.43
CA GLY A 583 7.82 29.25 -10.25
C GLY A 583 6.80 29.34 -9.11
N LEU A 584 6.82 30.43 -8.34
CA LEU A 584 6.04 30.58 -7.10
C LEU A 584 4.68 31.32 -7.16
N PRO A 585 3.97 31.43 -8.32
CA PRO A 585 2.56 31.82 -8.31
C PRO A 585 1.64 30.83 -9.05
N PHE A 586 1.70 29.52 -8.74
CA PHE A 586 0.64 28.58 -9.14
C PHE A 586 -0.47 28.54 -8.07
N GLU A 587 -1.74 28.56 -8.50
CA GLU A 587 -2.95 28.77 -7.68
C GLU A 587 -3.45 27.56 -6.84
N PRO A 588 -2.57 26.87 -6.12
CA PRO A 588 -2.94 26.56 -4.75
C PRO A 588 -2.03 27.19 -3.70
N TYR A 589 -0.81 27.60 -4.07
CA TYR A 589 0.23 28.03 -3.12
C TYR A 589 0.47 29.54 -3.10
N ALA A 590 -0.19 30.30 -3.98
CA ALA A 590 -0.04 31.75 -4.08
C ALA A 590 -0.32 32.48 -2.74
N GLN A 591 -1.30 32.01 -1.97
CA GLN A 591 -1.62 32.59 -0.67
C GLN A 591 -0.56 32.27 0.39
N GLN A 592 -0.05 31.03 0.43
CA GLN A 592 1.04 30.63 1.32
C GLN A 592 2.31 31.40 1.01
N TYR A 593 2.63 31.58 -0.27
CA TYR A 593 3.76 32.38 -0.72
C TYR A 593 3.61 33.86 -0.31
N LYS A 594 2.41 34.45 -0.48
CA LYS A 594 2.12 35.82 -0.01
C LYS A 594 2.38 35.99 1.48
N SER A 595 1.88 35.06 2.29
CA SER A 595 2.10 35.04 3.74
C SER A 595 3.58 34.89 4.09
N LEU A 596 4.32 34.02 3.39
CA LEU A 596 5.74 33.81 3.61
C LEU A 596 6.55 35.08 3.35
N ILE A 597 6.35 35.75 2.21
CA ILE A 597 7.04 37.00 1.88
C ILE A 597 6.72 38.09 2.90
N TRP A 598 5.45 38.17 3.33
CA TRP A 598 5.06 39.12 4.36
C TRP A 598 5.81 38.87 5.67
N LEU A 599 5.89 37.62 6.12
CA LEU A 599 6.60 37.22 7.33
C LEU A 599 8.10 37.51 7.23
N MET A 600 8.72 37.22 6.09
CA MET A 600 10.12 37.55 5.82
C MET A 600 10.38 39.06 5.92
N LEU A 601 9.48 39.90 5.40
CA LEU A 601 9.59 41.36 5.50
C LEU A 601 9.39 41.87 6.93
N GLU A 602 8.53 41.23 7.73
CA GLU A 602 8.36 41.54 9.15
C GLU A 602 9.61 41.21 9.96
N TYR A 603 10.22 40.03 9.74
CA TYR A 603 11.48 39.62 10.36
C TYR A 603 12.65 40.54 9.98
N ALA A 604 12.68 40.98 8.71
CA ALA A 604 13.65 41.92 8.20
C ALA A 604 13.54 43.30 8.90
N GLY A 605 12.33 43.73 9.27
CA GLY A 605 12.11 45.07 9.82
C GLY A 605 12.43 46.18 8.81
N THR A 606 12.62 47.42 9.29
CA THR A 606 12.85 48.58 8.41
C THR A 606 14.30 48.79 7.98
N GLU A 607 15.25 48.02 8.51
CA GLU A 607 16.69 48.15 8.23
C GLU A 607 17.12 47.44 6.93
N VAL A 608 16.34 46.49 6.41
CA VAL A 608 16.67 45.71 5.20
C VAL A 608 16.58 46.50 3.88
N VAL A 609 16.33 47.80 3.95
CA VAL A 609 16.14 48.63 2.75
C VAL A 609 17.41 49.39 2.32
N TYR A 610 18.52 49.31 3.06
CA TYR A 610 19.71 50.12 2.74
C TYR A 610 21.05 49.39 2.79
N LEU A 611 21.20 48.25 2.10
CA LEU A 611 22.53 47.82 1.66
C LEU A 611 22.51 47.43 0.18
N SER A 612 23.60 47.78 -0.50
CA SER A 612 23.79 48.05 -1.94
C SER A 612 23.48 46.93 -2.94
N THR A 613 22.84 45.82 -2.54
CA THR A 613 22.48 44.70 -3.42
C THR A 613 20.98 44.39 -3.46
N GLY A 614 20.19 44.86 -2.47
CA GLY A 614 18.72 44.81 -2.53
C GLY A 614 18.11 45.81 -3.53
N LEU A 615 18.82 46.92 -3.77
CA LEU A 615 18.47 47.91 -4.81
C LEU A 615 18.60 47.33 -6.23
N ALA A 616 19.51 46.40 -6.49
CA ALA A 616 19.64 45.76 -7.81
C ALA A 616 18.43 44.89 -8.18
N ALA A 617 17.71 44.33 -7.18
CA ALA A 617 16.44 43.63 -7.40
C ALA A 617 15.27 44.61 -7.71
N LEU A 618 15.45 45.90 -7.44
CA LEU A 618 14.45 46.96 -7.53
C LEU A 618 14.71 47.97 -8.67
N GLU A 619 15.94 48.11 -9.14
CA GLU A 619 16.31 49.06 -10.22
C GLU A 619 15.88 48.60 -11.61
N ASN A 620 15.41 47.35 -11.76
CA ASN A 620 14.94 46.84 -13.04
C ASN A 620 13.72 45.91 -12.87
N PRO A 621 12.54 46.43 -12.49
CA PRO A 621 11.33 45.64 -12.31
C PRO A 621 10.87 44.92 -13.60
N GLU A 622 11.35 45.35 -14.78
CA GLU A 622 11.13 44.65 -16.06
C GLU A 622 12.02 43.41 -16.26
N LYS A 623 13.07 43.22 -15.44
CA LYS A 623 13.93 42.01 -15.47
C LYS A 623 13.48 40.89 -14.53
N HIS A 624 12.74 41.21 -13.47
CA HIS A 624 12.31 40.22 -12.48
C HIS A 624 10.94 39.64 -12.82
N LYS A 625 10.83 38.31 -12.79
CA LYS A 625 9.69 37.58 -13.36
C LYS A 625 8.51 37.38 -12.39
N ASN A 626 8.62 37.70 -11.10
CA ASN A 626 7.59 37.41 -10.09
C ASN A 626 6.77 38.67 -9.71
N THR A 627 5.62 38.85 -10.39
CA THR A 627 4.72 40.00 -10.20
C THR A 627 4.07 40.06 -8.81
N THR A 628 3.78 38.91 -8.20
CA THR A 628 3.17 38.78 -6.87
C THR A 628 4.08 39.31 -5.77
N PHE A 629 5.39 39.03 -5.83
CA PHE A 629 6.37 39.57 -4.88
C PHE A 629 6.36 41.10 -4.86
N MET A 630 6.39 41.71 -6.05
CA MET A 630 6.43 43.17 -6.21
C MET A 630 5.20 43.88 -5.63
N GLU A 631 4.03 43.24 -5.72
CA GLU A 631 2.78 43.76 -5.14
C GLU A 631 2.85 43.78 -3.60
N ILE A 632 3.25 42.67 -2.98
CA ILE A 632 3.37 42.53 -1.52
C ILE A 632 4.37 43.55 -0.97
N PHE A 633 5.52 43.69 -1.62
CA PHE A 633 6.56 44.61 -1.20
C PHE A 633 6.10 46.07 -1.22
N LYS A 634 5.41 46.50 -2.30
CA LYS A 634 4.80 47.84 -2.38
C LYS A 634 3.81 48.08 -1.24
N ASN A 635 2.96 47.10 -0.95
CA ASN A 635 1.99 47.18 0.15
C ASN A 635 2.65 47.27 1.52
N PHE A 636 3.73 46.51 1.75
CA PHE A 636 4.52 46.59 2.98
C PHE A 636 5.17 47.97 3.16
N GLN A 637 5.77 48.54 2.11
CA GLN A 637 6.35 49.88 2.15
C GLN A 637 5.32 50.97 2.47
N LEU A 638 4.12 50.88 1.89
CA LEU A 638 3.02 51.80 2.20
C LEU A 638 2.60 51.70 3.67
N ARG A 639 2.53 50.48 4.23
CA ARG A 639 2.20 50.25 5.65
C ARG A 639 3.30 50.77 6.59
N ALA A 640 4.57 50.57 6.25
CA ALA A 640 5.70 51.08 7.01
C ALA A 640 5.75 52.63 7.02
N ARG A 641 5.46 53.27 5.88
CA ARG A 641 5.33 54.74 5.78
C ARG A 641 4.18 55.26 6.65
N ARG A 642 3.02 54.61 6.63
CA ARG A 642 1.86 54.98 7.47
C ARG A 642 2.13 54.86 8.97
N LYS A 643 2.84 53.80 9.41
CA LYS A 643 3.27 53.64 10.81
C LYS A 643 4.25 54.74 11.27
N ARG A 644 5.15 55.18 10.38
CA ARG A 644 6.08 56.30 10.67
C ARG A 644 5.38 57.65 10.75
N THR A 645 4.29 57.87 10.00
CA THR A 645 3.50 59.11 10.08
C THR A 645 2.51 59.15 11.26
N SER A 646 2.22 58.00 11.88
CA SER A 646 1.30 57.90 13.03
C SER A 646 2.00 57.86 14.40
N SER A 647 3.34 57.88 14.45
CA SER A 647 4.13 57.95 15.70
C SER A 647 4.76 59.34 15.94
N TRP A 648 4.23 60.37 15.28
CA TRP A 648 4.57 61.79 15.47
C TRP A 648 3.43 62.54 16.13
#